data_AF-A0A094CGY7-F1
#
_entry.id   AF-A0A094CGY7-F1
#
_cell.length_a   1.000
_cell.length_b   1.000
_cell.length_c   1.000
_cell.angle_alpha   90.00
_cell.angle_beta   90.00
_cell.angle_gamma   90.00
#
_symmetry.space_group_name_H-M   'P 1'
#
loop_
_entity.id
_entity.type
_entity.pdbx_description
1 polymer ?
#
loop_
_entity_poly.entity_id
_entity_poly.type
_entity_poly.pdbx_seq_one_letter_code
_entity_poly.pdbx_strand_id
1 'polypeptide(L)'
;MSVDANQAALDSTEHQTVYVFGPSNGASHEQPRPSKRRKVAKKPKENEKGGPKAYFPTLLNNTESSECVLLRQKLYEDSWAAIESQILSILGEANEKTLSEVTDFLNRSAIVINPPGIPTGLITTGQNTASQELLFSQLSERVHGETGALIVTIRPGDASNLKAALKKLIRDATNTDHDEEDERSASSVLGGPKFLDYDLQLLQNHLKSSNHKQVVVAFQDSESFDSTLLTELIELFKSWLDRIPFVLLFGIATSVELFHERLPRSATLCMQGVQFDVEQTSKTLVTIFQKVIASPDIRLRLGGGLIAALLERQHDQVYSLQTFIAALKYAYMCHFYANPLSILLSSSNDLESTVVPMLQPEHAEAMRMLPSFKVMVEHRIEEGDISGLKDLINSDEELVQLAVKTLQEKDLMMFTNLRRLAALHAVLSISTTNPTDPTELYVKFFTDKFRESDFIQDAINSCKRYVPAEVITLVRIIGKILARSSDIGETESYSASEDEFLEALSDLVDKTVALMKEAEEFGKPLRSRYTMQSQTLRTTVVAQKVQLSKRDSVLSKEDAAFTSVIDKLAKTLEQYFKFDSPQDLFLNEIWIFDSKSPYREVFTPRPRHAIERALSVPHDYLGCTCCKPSSEGLSSSQPATAILYQLYLETGGLINVFDLWSAFHTIAGADDGEERDERGCLMLFYKALADLRLLGMVKNSKKKTDHLAKLSWKGL
;
A
#
# COMPACT_ATOMS: atom_id res chain seq x y z
N MET A 1 -28.04 -43.03 48.38
CA MET A 1 -27.26 -42.05 49.18
C MET A 1 -25.80 -42.34 48.88
N SER A 2 -25.00 -41.53 48.19
CA SER A 2 -24.95 -40.07 48.08
C SER A 2 -24.51 -39.66 46.67
N VAL A 3 -25.43 -39.06 45.93
CA VAL A 3 -25.11 -38.06 44.89
C VAL A 3 -24.95 -36.78 45.71
N ASP A 4 -23.74 -36.19 45.78
CA ASP A 4 -23.47 -34.79 46.23
C ASP A 4 -22.04 -34.63 46.78
N ALA A 5 -21.00 -34.92 45.99
CA ALA A 5 -19.62 -34.62 46.40
C ALA A 5 -18.73 -33.99 45.30
N ASN A 6 -19.23 -33.80 44.08
CA ASN A 6 -18.44 -33.25 42.96
C ASN A 6 -18.94 -31.88 42.44
N GLN A 7 -19.82 -31.18 43.17
CA GLN A 7 -20.06 -29.76 42.94
C GLN A 7 -19.04 -28.92 43.73
N ALA A 8 -17.75 -29.10 43.43
CA ALA A 8 -16.74 -28.14 43.84
C ALA A 8 -16.91 -26.90 42.95
N ALA A 9 -17.64 -25.91 43.47
CA ALA A 9 -17.70 -24.51 43.06
C ALA A 9 -17.25 -24.23 41.61
N LEU A 10 -18.14 -24.46 40.64
CA LEU A 10 -18.06 -23.75 39.35
C LEU A 10 -18.07 -22.26 39.67
N ASP A 11 -17.05 -21.54 39.25
CA ASP A 11 -16.90 -20.13 39.58
C ASP A 11 -18.13 -19.40 39.03
N SER A 12 -18.79 -18.58 39.86
CA SER A 12 -20.07 -17.94 39.50
C SER A 12 -19.97 -17.02 38.28
N THR A 13 -18.78 -16.79 37.74
CA THR A 13 -18.49 -15.99 36.57
C THR A 13 -18.29 -16.80 35.29
N GLU A 14 -18.23 -18.15 35.32
CA GLU A 14 -17.93 -18.98 34.14
C GLU A 14 -18.95 -18.85 33.00
N HIS A 15 -20.18 -18.41 33.31
CA HIS A 15 -21.24 -18.16 32.32
C HIS A 15 -21.12 -16.79 31.63
N GLN A 16 -20.17 -15.94 32.03
CA GLN A 16 -20.00 -14.61 31.45
C GLN A 16 -19.33 -14.70 30.07
N THR A 17 -19.84 -13.90 29.13
CA THR A 17 -19.34 -13.81 27.76
C THR A 17 -18.12 -12.89 27.61
N VAL A 18 -17.86 -12.03 28.61
CA VAL A 18 -16.82 -11.00 28.59
C VAL A 18 -16.12 -10.93 29.95
N TYR A 19 -14.78 -10.93 29.93
CA TYR A 19 -13.95 -10.74 31.11
C TYR A 19 -13.08 -9.50 30.90
N VAL A 20 -13.14 -8.53 31.82
CA VAL A 20 -12.36 -7.28 31.73
C VAL A 20 -11.18 -7.36 32.69
N PHE A 21 -9.97 -7.39 32.14
CA PHE A 21 -8.72 -7.36 32.91
C PHE A 21 -8.16 -5.95 32.94
N GLY A 22 -8.41 -5.21 34.02
CA GLY A 22 -7.78 -3.91 34.25
C GLY A 22 -6.37 -4.06 34.84
N PRO A 23 -5.44 -3.11 34.58
CA PRO A 23 -4.20 -3.04 35.35
C PRO A 23 -4.57 -2.94 36.84
N SER A 24 -3.84 -3.68 37.69
CA SER A 24 -4.07 -3.68 39.13
C SER A 24 -3.69 -2.31 39.71
N ASN A 25 -4.58 -1.32 39.56
CA ASN A 25 -4.41 0.05 40.01
C ASN A 25 -4.52 0.14 41.53
N GLY A 26 -3.63 -0.51 42.30
CA GLY A 26 -3.44 -0.29 43.75
C GLY A 26 -4.68 -0.43 44.67
N ALA A 27 -5.87 -0.67 44.12
CA ALA A 27 -7.12 -0.81 44.83
C ALA A 27 -7.26 -2.29 45.13
N SER A 28 -7.12 -2.60 46.42
CA SER A 28 -7.53 -3.86 47.00
C SER A 28 -9.04 -4.03 46.82
N HIS A 29 -9.47 -4.43 45.62
CA HIS A 29 -10.77 -5.05 45.48
C HIS A 29 -10.69 -6.41 46.15
N GLU A 30 -11.27 -6.46 47.34
CA GLU A 30 -11.61 -7.69 48.05
C GLU A 30 -12.54 -8.53 47.17
N GLN A 31 -11.96 -9.44 46.39
CA GLN A 31 -12.63 -10.67 46.02
C GLN A 31 -12.05 -11.81 46.87
N PRO A 32 -12.90 -12.73 47.36
CA PRO A 32 -12.53 -13.70 48.38
C PRO A 32 -11.60 -14.75 47.78
N ARG A 33 -10.29 -14.63 48.04
CA ARG A 33 -9.33 -15.66 47.66
C ARG A 33 -9.57 -16.96 48.45
N PRO A 34 -9.59 -18.14 47.81
CA PRO A 34 -9.45 -19.39 48.53
C PRO A 34 -8.02 -19.50 49.09
N SER A 35 -7.92 -19.78 50.38
CA SER A 35 -6.68 -19.88 51.13
C SER A 35 -5.95 -21.19 50.82
N LYS A 36 -4.87 -21.13 50.01
CA LYS A 36 -3.60 -21.87 50.18
C LYS A 36 -2.71 -21.65 48.95
N ARG A 37 -1.84 -20.64 49.02
CA ARG A 37 -0.84 -20.37 47.98
C ARG A 37 0.41 -21.21 48.23
N ARG A 38 0.74 -22.09 47.28
CA ARG A 38 2.03 -22.80 47.17
C ARG A 38 3.13 -21.74 46.90
N LYS A 39 4.22 -21.78 47.67
CA LYS A 39 5.39 -20.89 47.47
C LYS A 39 6.02 -21.18 46.11
N VAL A 40 5.96 -20.23 45.19
CA VAL A 40 6.80 -20.17 43.98
C VAL A 40 7.75 -18.98 44.15
N ALA A 41 8.98 -19.16 43.65
CA ALA A 41 10.18 -18.38 43.94
C ALA A 41 10.06 -16.85 43.86
N LYS A 42 10.94 -16.17 44.60
CA LYS A 42 11.10 -14.71 44.67
C LYS A 42 11.15 -14.08 43.27
N LYS A 43 10.20 -13.17 42.98
CA LYS A 43 10.33 -12.17 41.91
C LYS A 43 11.57 -11.30 42.17
N PRO A 44 12.45 -11.05 41.18
CA PRO A 44 13.48 -10.04 41.31
C PRO A 44 12.80 -8.66 41.44
N LYS A 45 13.40 -7.79 42.25
CA LYS A 45 12.92 -6.44 42.54
C LYS A 45 13.03 -5.59 41.27
N GLU A 46 11.90 -5.19 40.69
CA GLU A 46 11.83 -4.07 39.76
C GLU A 46 12.10 -2.78 40.55
N ASN A 47 13.36 -2.39 40.60
CA ASN A 47 13.80 -1.07 41.05
C ASN A 47 14.91 -0.60 40.11
N GLU A 48 14.57 -0.47 38.83
CA GLU A 48 15.30 0.37 37.89
C GLU A 48 14.27 1.29 37.22
N LYS A 49 14.51 2.60 37.33
CA LYS A 49 13.75 3.61 36.60
C LYS A 49 13.93 3.30 35.11
N GLY A 50 12.90 2.74 34.50
CA GLY A 50 12.96 2.24 33.12
C GLY A 50 13.32 3.36 32.15
N GLY A 51 14.50 3.25 31.53
CA GLY A 51 14.72 3.84 30.21
C GLY A 51 13.67 3.32 29.22
N PRO A 52 13.56 3.93 28.03
CA PRO A 52 12.62 3.48 27.02
C PRO A 52 12.83 1.98 26.76
N LYS A 53 11.85 1.15 27.12
CA LYS A 53 11.91 -0.28 26.83
C LYS A 53 11.83 -0.43 25.32
N ALA A 54 12.89 -0.95 24.71
CA ALA A 54 12.88 -1.25 23.29
C ALA A 54 11.78 -2.27 22.99
N TYR A 55 10.99 -2.04 21.94
CA TYR A 55 9.99 -2.99 21.48
C TYR A 55 10.57 -4.04 20.51
N PHE A 56 11.79 -3.80 20.02
CA PHE A 56 12.49 -4.71 19.13
C PHE A 56 13.17 -5.84 19.93
N PRO A 57 13.19 -7.07 19.39
CA PRO A 57 13.87 -8.19 20.01
C PRO A 57 15.38 -8.02 19.90
N THR A 58 16.11 -8.61 20.86
CA THR A 58 17.55 -8.82 20.78
C THR A 58 17.86 -9.89 19.73
N LEU A 59 18.73 -9.57 18.78
CA LEU A 59 19.16 -10.46 17.70
C LEU A 59 20.53 -11.11 18.03
N LEU A 60 21.13 -11.79 17.05
CA LEU A 60 22.43 -12.46 17.18
C LEU A 60 22.45 -13.49 18.33
N ASN A 61 21.41 -14.31 18.45
CA ASN A 61 21.26 -15.26 19.57
C ASN A 61 21.23 -14.59 20.97
N ASN A 62 20.70 -13.37 21.06
CA ASN A 62 20.64 -12.53 22.27
C ASN A 62 22.00 -11.99 22.74
N THR A 63 23.01 -11.91 21.87
CA THR A 63 24.28 -11.23 22.17
C THR A 63 24.28 -9.75 21.79
N GLU A 64 23.27 -9.31 21.04
CA GLU A 64 23.13 -7.91 20.63
C GLU A 64 23.01 -6.97 21.83
N SER A 65 23.84 -5.91 21.84
CA SER A 65 23.82 -4.91 22.90
C SER A 65 22.50 -4.14 22.93
N SER A 66 22.07 -3.68 24.12
CA SER A 66 20.85 -2.87 24.25
C SER A 66 20.92 -1.55 23.47
N GLU A 67 22.13 -1.02 23.28
CA GLU A 67 22.37 0.19 22.51
C GLU A 67 22.14 -0.04 21.01
N CYS A 68 22.59 -1.19 20.46
CA CYS A 68 22.33 -1.58 19.08
C CYS A 68 20.82 -1.79 18.81
N VAL A 69 20.10 -2.42 19.75
CA VAL A 69 18.64 -2.61 19.63
C VAL A 69 17.93 -1.27 19.59
N LEU A 70 18.28 -0.34 20.50
CA LEU A 70 17.72 1.01 20.52
C LEU A 70 18.07 1.81 19.27
N LEU A 71 19.29 1.65 18.75
CA LEU A 71 19.72 2.29 17.52
C LEU A 71 18.90 1.80 16.32
N ARG A 72 18.68 0.48 16.17
CA ARG A 72 17.80 -0.06 15.11
C ARG A 72 16.39 0.51 15.19
N GLN A 73 15.82 0.57 16.39
CA GLN A 73 14.49 1.15 16.60
C GLN A 73 14.47 2.64 16.22
N LYS A 74 15.46 3.41 16.65
CA LYS A 74 15.57 4.83 16.33
C LYS A 74 15.72 5.05 14.82
N LEU A 75 16.55 4.26 14.14
CA LEU A 75 16.74 4.35 12.68
C LEU A 75 15.44 4.02 11.92
N TYR A 76 14.65 3.06 12.40
CA TYR A 76 13.31 2.80 11.86
C TYR A 76 12.38 3.99 12.04
N GLU A 77 12.29 4.53 13.26
CA GLU A 77 11.41 5.67 13.57
C GLU A 77 11.79 6.92 12.76
N ASP A 78 13.08 7.25 12.69
CA ASP A 78 13.60 8.39 11.93
C ASP A 78 13.36 8.23 10.42
N SER A 79 13.65 7.05 9.86
CA SER A 79 13.48 6.78 8.42
C SER A 79 12.00 6.79 8.03
N TRP A 80 11.14 6.18 8.83
CA TRP A 80 9.70 6.15 8.55
C TRP A 80 9.06 7.53 8.74
N ALA A 81 9.44 8.30 9.76
CA ALA A 81 8.90 9.64 10.00
C ALA A 81 9.18 10.59 8.83
N ALA A 82 10.39 10.54 8.26
CA ALA A 82 10.75 11.33 7.08
C ALA A 82 9.86 10.97 5.87
N ILE A 83 9.67 9.67 5.62
CA ILE A 83 8.83 9.16 4.54
C ILE A 83 7.35 9.52 4.75
N GLU A 84 6.84 9.31 5.96
CA GLU A 84 5.45 9.61 6.32
C GLU A 84 5.15 11.11 6.16
N SER A 85 6.06 11.99 6.59
CA SER A 85 5.93 13.44 6.39
C SER A 85 5.88 13.81 4.91
N GLN A 86 6.71 13.20 4.06
CA GLN A 86 6.68 13.44 2.61
C GLN A 86 5.36 12.95 1.99
N ILE A 87 4.89 11.76 2.37
CA ILE A 87 3.62 11.20 1.89
C ILE A 87 2.45 12.11 2.28
N LEU A 88 2.40 12.58 3.53
CA LEU A 88 1.36 13.48 4.01
C LEU A 88 1.38 14.82 3.27
N SER A 89 2.57 15.36 2.96
CA SER A 89 2.71 16.56 2.13
C SER A 89 2.14 16.35 0.72
N ILE A 90 2.46 15.22 0.08
CA ILE A 90 1.94 14.88 -1.26
C ILE A 90 0.42 14.73 -1.25
N LEU A 91 -0.13 14.13 -0.19
CA LEU A 91 -1.58 13.98 -0.03
C LEU A 91 -2.28 15.32 0.18
N GLY A 92 -1.66 16.22 0.96
CA GLY A 92 -2.14 17.59 1.11
C GLY A 92 -2.14 18.35 -0.22
N GLU A 93 -1.01 18.29 -0.97
CA GLU A 93 -0.88 18.90 -2.30
C GLU A 93 -1.93 18.39 -3.29
N ALA A 94 -2.18 17.08 -3.30
CA ALA A 94 -3.17 16.46 -4.20
C ALA A 94 -4.60 16.95 -3.93
N ASN A 95 -4.96 17.14 -2.66
CA ASN A 95 -6.31 17.59 -2.27
C ASN A 95 -6.47 19.12 -2.35
N GLU A 96 -5.39 19.90 -2.32
CA GLU A 96 -5.44 21.38 -2.24
C GLU A 96 -6.25 22.01 -3.37
N LYS A 97 -6.12 21.47 -4.60
CA LYS A 97 -6.89 21.94 -5.74
C LYS A 97 -8.40 21.76 -5.51
N THR A 98 -8.84 20.58 -5.08
CA THR A 98 -10.26 20.34 -4.83
C THR A 98 -10.76 21.13 -3.62
N LEU A 99 -9.95 21.24 -2.55
CA LEU A 99 -10.30 22.01 -1.36
C LEU A 99 -10.50 23.50 -1.69
N SER A 100 -9.63 24.09 -2.50
CA SER A 100 -9.76 25.48 -2.95
C SER A 100 -11.00 25.69 -3.83
N GLU A 101 -11.27 24.79 -4.79
CA GLU A 101 -12.47 24.85 -5.63
C GLU A 101 -13.77 24.75 -4.82
N VAL A 102 -13.83 23.86 -3.83
CA VAL A 102 -15.01 23.73 -2.95
C VAL A 102 -15.14 24.95 -2.03
N THR A 103 -14.05 25.48 -1.49
CA THR A 103 -14.06 26.67 -0.64
C THR A 103 -14.54 27.90 -1.41
N ASP A 104 -14.09 28.08 -2.65
CA ASP A 104 -14.56 29.12 -3.56
C ASP A 104 -16.06 28.99 -3.87
N PHE A 105 -16.54 27.76 -4.07
CA PHE A 105 -17.95 27.48 -4.25
C PHE A 105 -18.77 27.85 -3.00
N LEU A 106 -18.32 27.46 -1.81
CA LEU A 106 -18.97 27.80 -0.54
C LEU A 106 -19.04 29.32 -0.34
N ASN A 107 -17.97 30.05 -0.64
CA ASN A 107 -17.93 31.51 -0.55
C ASN A 107 -18.90 32.18 -1.54
N ARG A 108 -19.01 31.67 -2.78
CA ARG A 108 -19.98 32.18 -3.76
C ARG A 108 -21.42 31.91 -3.32
N SER A 109 -21.69 30.72 -2.76
CA SER A 109 -23.03 30.34 -2.31
C SER A 109 -23.52 31.19 -1.14
N ALA A 110 -22.61 31.64 -0.25
CA ALA A 110 -22.95 32.52 0.87
C ALA A 110 -23.41 33.93 0.44
N ILE A 111 -23.10 34.36 -0.78
CA ILE A 111 -23.49 35.68 -1.31
C ILE A 111 -24.90 35.67 -1.90
N VAL A 112 -25.37 34.51 -2.37
CA VAL A 112 -26.65 34.39 -3.07
C VAL A 112 -27.80 34.35 -2.06
N ILE A 113 -28.58 35.43 -2.01
CA ILE A 113 -29.78 35.51 -1.17
C ILE A 113 -30.95 34.81 -1.88
N ASN A 114 -31.54 33.80 -1.24
CA ASN A 114 -32.68 33.00 -1.73
C ASN A 114 -32.44 32.30 -3.09
N PRO A 115 -31.56 31.29 -3.16
CA PRO A 115 -31.29 30.58 -4.39
C PRO A 115 -32.51 29.74 -4.87
N PRO A 116 -32.66 29.55 -6.19
CA PRO A 116 -33.78 28.79 -6.77
C PRO A 116 -33.77 27.32 -6.36
N GLY A 117 -32.60 26.76 -6.06
CA GLY A 117 -32.38 25.43 -5.49
C GLY A 117 -31.37 25.50 -4.35
N ILE A 118 -31.19 24.39 -3.62
CA ILE A 118 -30.14 24.25 -2.61
C ILE A 118 -28.80 24.12 -3.34
N PRO A 119 -27.81 25.01 -3.11
CA PRO A 119 -26.47 24.84 -3.64
C PRO A 119 -25.90 23.49 -3.20
N THR A 120 -25.47 22.68 -4.16
CA THR A 120 -25.05 21.30 -3.91
C THR A 120 -23.70 21.03 -4.59
N GLY A 121 -22.69 20.64 -3.82
CA GLY A 121 -21.41 20.17 -4.32
C GLY A 121 -21.39 18.64 -4.42
N LEU A 122 -21.09 18.12 -5.60
CA LEU A 122 -21.00 16.68 -5.88
C LEU A 122 -19.51 16.33 -6.02
N ILE A 123 -18.94 15.74 -4.97
CA ILE A 123 -17.51 15.44 -4.89
C ILE A 123 -17.31 13.98 -5.33
N THR A 124 -16.79 13.80 -6.54
CA THR A 124 -16.45 12.49 -7.10
C THR A 124 -15.10 12.07 -6.56
N THR A 125 -15.10 11.13 -5.61
CA THR A 125 -13.92 10.70 -4.85
C THR A 125 -13.40 9.33 -5.29
N GLY A 126 -14.16 8.63 -6.13
CA GLY A 126 -13.82 7.29 -6.62
C GLY A 126 -14.01 6.18 -5.56
N GLN A 127 -13.52 4.99 -5.88
CA GLN A 127 -13.74 3.77 -5.08
C GLN A 127 -13.01 3.75 -3.72
N ASN A 128 -12.15 4.73 -3.43
CA ASN A 128 -11.37 4.77 -2.19
C ASN A 128 -12.12 5.52 -1.08
N THR A 129 -13.02 4.81 -0.40
CA THR A 129 -13.80 5.36 0.73
C THR A 129 -12.92 5.87 1.87
N ALA A 130 -11.76 5.26 2.10
CA ALA A 130 -10.88 5.65 3.19
C ALA A 130 -10.19 7.01 2.96
N SER A 131 -9.95 7.42 1.70
CA SER A 131 -9.49 8.78 1.40
C SER A 131 -10.59 9.83 1.48
N GLN A 132 -11.87 9.44 1.35
CA GLN A 132 -12.98 10.37 1.52
C GLN A 132 -12.99 10.93 2.94
N GLU A 133 -12.78 10.09 3.95
CA GLU A 133 -12.76 10.52 5.35
C GLU A 133 -11.72 11.62 5.60
N LEU A 134 -10.49 11.42 5.09
CA LEU A 134 -9.41 12.42 5.19
C LEU A 134 -9.75 13.72 4.44
N LEU A 135 -10.32 13.62 3.24
CA LEU A 135 -10.71 14.80 2.46
C LEU A 135 -11.78 15.61 3.20
N PHE A 136 -12.82 14.96 3.73
CA PHE A 136 -13.88 15.64 4.46
C PHE A 136 -13.41 16.19 5.81
N SER A 137 -12.45 15.56 6.49
CA SER A 137 -11.85 16.13 7.70
C SER A 137 -11.03 17.38 7.38
N GLN A 138 -10.20 17.35 6.34
CA GLN A 138 -9.44 18.52 5.86
C GLN A 138 -10.36 19.65 5.41
N LEU A 139 -11.44 19.31 4.70
CA LEU A 139 -12.46 20.26 4.29
C LEU A 139 -13.16 20.88 5.49
N SER A 140 -13.51 20.08 6.50
CA SER A 140 -14.13 20.58 7.73
C SER A 140 -13.22 21.59 8.45
N GLU A 141 -11.93 21.27 8.61
CA GLU A 141 -10.96 22.14 9.26
C GLU A 141 -10.76 23.46 8.50
N ARG A 142 -10.61 23.38 7.17
CA ARG A 142 -10.44 24.56 6.31
C ARG A 142 -11.68 25.45 6.29
N VAL A 143 -12.86 24.84 6.17
CA VAL A 143 -14.14 25.56 6.14
C VAL A 143 -14.35 26.29 7.46
N HIS A 144 -14.05 25.68 8.62
CA HIS A 144 -14.12 26.36 9.92
C HIS A 144 -13.15 27.55 10.03
N GLY A 145 -11.97 27.48 9.40
CA GLY A 145 -10.95 28.53 9.45
C GLY A 145 -11.18 29.69 8.48
N GLU A 146 -11.59 29.40 7.24
CA GLU A 146 -11.61 30.38 6.13
C GLU A 146 -13.00 30.88 5.77
N THR A 147 -14.02 30.04 5.91
CA THR A 147 -15.40 30.38 5.57
C THR A 147 -16.19 30.52 6.86
N GLY A 148 -16.94 31.61 7.05
CA GLY A 148 -17.84 31.74 8.21
C GLY A 148 -19.04 30.78 8.14
N ALA A 149 -18.85 29.53 7.75
CA ALA A 149 -19.86 28.50 7.51
C ALA A 149 -19.77 27.42 8.59
N LEU A 150 -20.93 26.93 9.02
CA LEU A 150 -21.03 25.83 9.97
C LEU A 150 -21.13 24.52 9.20
N ILE A 151 -20.10 23.69 9.24
CA ILE A 151 -20.08 22.41 8.52
C ILE A 151 -20.37 21.24 9.45
N VAL A 152 -21.33 20.41 9.05
CA VAL A 152 -21.73 19.20 9.75
C VAL A 152 -21.60 18.01 8.83
N THR A 153 -20.93 16.96 9.31
CA THR A 153 -20.69 15.75 8.54
C THR A 153 -21.62 14.63 9.03
N ILE A 154 -22.39 14.03 8.12
CA ILE A 154 -23.32 12.95 8.43
C ILE A 154 -22.84 11.66 7.76
N ARG A 155 -22.72 10.59 8.55
CA ARG A 155 -22.40 9.25 8.06
C ARG A 155 -23.68 8.40 7.93
N PRO A 156 -23.71 7.39 7.04
CA PRO A 156 -24.86 6.50 6.91
C PRO A 156 -25.25 5.82 8.23
N GLY A 157 -24.26 5.43 9.05
CA GLY A 157 -24.49 4.82 10.36
C GLY A 157 -25.15 5.74 11.38
N ASP A 158 -24.99 7.06 11.24
CA ASP A 158 -25.57 8.06 12.15
C ASP A 158 -27.04 8.39 11.79
N ALA A 159 -27.46 8.04 10.57
CA ALA A 159 -28.72 8.48 9.97
C ALA A 159 -29.60 7.28 9.60
N SER A 160 -30.02 6.50 10.59
CA SER A 160 -30.95 5.37 10.37
C SER A 160 -32.37 5.79 9.97
N ASN A 161 -32.76 7.02 10.31
CA ASN A 161 -34.05 7.63 9.97
C ASN A 161 -33.94 9.17 10.04
N LEU A 162 -35.00 9.86 9.59
CA LEU A 162 -35.03 11.33 9.52
C LEU A 162 -34.79 11.98 10.89
N LYS A 163 -35.38 11.43 11.97
CA LYS A 163 -35.21 11.94 13.33
C LYS A 163 -33.75 11.84 13.79
N ALA A 164 -33.09 10.70 13.54
CA ALA A 164 -31.69 10.49 13.89
C ALA A 164 -30.76 11.45 13.12
N ALA A 165 -31.00 11.62 11.81
CA ALA A 165 -30.25 12.55 10.98
C ALA A 165 -30.36 14.01 11.45
N LEU A 166 -31.58 14.47 11.78
CA LEU A 166 -31.81 15.82 12.29
C LEU A 166 -31.22 16.03 13.69
N LYS A 167 -31.34 15.04 14.58
CA LYS A 167 -30.72 15.09 15.92
C LYS A 167 -29.20 15.18 15.82
N LYS A 168 -28.58 14.38 14.95
CA LYS A 168 -27.13 14.43 14.66
C LYS A 168 -26.74 15.79 14.10
N LEU A 169 -27.49 16.29 13.11
CA LEU A 169 -27.24 17.58 12.48
C LEU A 169 -27.25 18.73 13.50
N ILE A 170 -28.29 18.78 14.35
CA ILE A 170 -28.41 19.83 15.37
C ILE A 170 -27.31 19.68 16.42
N ARG A 171 -27.08 18.45 16.92
CA ARG A 171 -26.06 18.18 17.95
C ARG A 171 -24.68 18.66 17.52
N ASP A 172 -24.27 18.28 16.32
CA ASP A 172 -22.95 18.62 15.76
C ASP A 172 -22.88 20.12 15.40
N ALA A 173 -23.98 20.72 14.97
CA ALA A 173 -24.05 22.15 14.70
C ALA A 173 -23.96 23.01 15.98
N THR A 174 -24.56 22.55 17.09
CA THR A 174 -24.60 23.32 18.35
C THR A 174 -23.48 22.97 19.33
N ASN A 175 -22.60 22.02 18.99
CA ASN A 175 -21.55 21.48 19.88
C ASN A 175 -22.09 21.09 21.28
N THR A 176 -23.33 20.63 21.35
CA THR A 176 -23.93 20.16 22.61
C THR A 176 -23.62 18.68 22.79
N ASP A 177 -22.60 18.36 23.60
CA ASP A 177 -22.37 17.02 24.12
C ASP A 177 -23.52 16.65 25.07
N HIS A 178 -24.58 16.05 24.54
CA HIS A 178 -25.60 15.40 25.35
C HIS A 178 -25.40 13.89 25.28
N ASP A 179 -24.93 13.31 26.39
CA ASP A 179 -24.94 11.88 26.65
C ASP A 179 -26.37 11.33 26.45
N GLU A 180 -26.49 10.11 25.92
CA GLU A 180 -27.75 9.49 25.48
C GLU A 180 -28.79 9.28 26.60
N GLU A 181 -28.45 9.57 27.86
CA GLU A 181 -29.33 9.35 29.02
C GLU A 181 -30.31 10.51 29.31
N ASP A 182 -30.08 11.72 28.77
CA ASP A 182 -30.96 12.88 29.01
C ASP A 182 -31.84 13.20 27.79
N GLU A 183 -32.87 12.39 27.54
CA GLU A 183 -34.00 12.69 26.62
C GLU A 183 -34.86 13.91 27.07
N ARG A 184 -34.38 14.74 28.01
CA ARG A 184 -35.13 15.85 28.59
C ARG A 184 -34.47 17.19 28.32
N SER A 185 -34.81 17.73 27.16
CA SER A 185 -34.82 19.16 26.82
C SER A 185 -33.47 19.88 26.80
N ALA A 186 -32.90 20.04 25.60
CA ALA A 186 -31.88 21.06 25.32
C ALA A 186 -32.51 22.46 25.47
N SER A 187 -32.17 23.16 26.55
CA SER A 187 -32.59 24.54 26.77
C SER A 187 -31.69 25.49 25.96
N SER A 188 -32.17 26.00 24.83
CA SER A 188 -31.60 27.21 24.25
C SER A 188 -32.35 28.41 24.84
N VAL A 189 -31.61 29.19 25.64
CA VAL A 189 -32.00 30.46 26.30
C VAL A 189 -32.92 30.33 27.54
N LEU A 190 -32.53 30.99 28.64
CA LEU A 190 -33.37 31.16 29.85
C LEU A 190 -34.74 31.75 29.45
N GLY A 191 -35.80 30.93 29.52
CA GLY A 191 -37.19 31.38 29.39
C GLY A 191 -37.86 31.20 28.01
N GLY A 192 -37.22 30.53 27.05
CA GLY A 192 -37.81 30.22 25.74
C GLY A 192 -38.73 28.97 25.73
N PRO A 193 -39.58 28.81 24.69
CA PRO A 193 -40.33 27.58 24.47
C PRO A 193 -39.38 26.39 24.26
N LYS A 194 -39.71 25.24 24.89
CA LYS A 194 -38.90 24.02 24.77
C LYS A 194 -39.13 23.37 23.40
N PHE A 195 -38.09 23.31 22.58
CA PHE A 195 -38.09 22.59 21.31
C PHE A 195 -37.60 21.16 21.50
N LEU A 196 -37.98 20.28 20.57
CA LEU A 196 -37.46 18.93 20.49
C LEU A 196 -36.02 18.96 19.96
N ASP A 197 -35.21 17.99 20.34
CA ASP A 197 -33.79 17.85 19.97
C ASP A 197 -33.54 17.61 18.47
N TYR A 198 -34.60 17.40 17.68
CA TYR A 198 -34.57 17.25 16.23
C TYR A 198 -35.30 18.38 15.48
N ASP A 199 -35.66 19.48 16.17
CA ASP A 199 -36.34 20.62 15.57
C ASP A 199 -35.34 21.62 14.94
N LEU A 200 -35.43 21.83 13.63
CA LEU A 200 -34.57 22.78 12.88
C LEU A 200 -34.69 24.22 13.37
N GLN A 201 -35.74 24.58 14.13
CA GLN A 201 -35.84 25.90 14.75
C GLN A 201 -34.72 26.14 15.79
N LEU A 202 -34.20 25.09 16.43
CA LEU A 202 -33.01 25.18 17.29
C LEU A 202 -31.78 25.63 16.49
N LEU A 203 -31.57 25.04 15.31
CA LEU A 203 -30.48 25.41 14.41
C LEU A 203 -30.63 26.86 13.93
N GLN A 204 -31.85 27.28 13.58
CA GLN A 204 -32.11 28.67 13.19
C GLN A 204 -31.78 29.66 14.33
N ASN A 205 -32.18 29.36 15.56
CA ASN A 205 -31.90 30.20 16.72
C ASN A 205 -30.40 30.26 17.00
N HIS A 206 -29.70 29.13 16.87
CA HIS A 206 -28.25 29.07 17.00
C HIS A 206 -27.55 29.91 15.93
N LEU A 207 -27.97 29.80 14.65
CA LEU A 207 -27.45 30.60 13.55
C LEU A 207 -27.59 32.10 13.81
N LYS A 208 -28.75 32.56 14.32
CA LYS A 208 -28.98 33.97 14.68
C LYS A 208 -28.07 34.45 15.82
N SER A 209 -27.72 33.56 16.74
CA SER A 209 -26.79 33.88 17.84
C SER A 209 -25.32 33.77 17.46
N SER A 210 -25.02 33.03 16.39
CA SER A 210 -23.66 32.79 15.90
C SER A 210 -23.29 33.76 14.77
N ASN A 211 -21.99 33.91 14.48
CA ASN A 211 -21.51 34.68 13.33
C ASN A 211 -21.50 33.87 12.01
N HIS A 212 -22.11 32.67 11.99
CA HIS A 212 -22.11 31.82 10.80
C HIS A 212 -23.15 32.29 9.77
N LYS A 213 -22.75 32.30 8.50
CA LYS A 213 -23.57 32.78 7.37
C LYS A 213 -24.34 31.67 6.66
N GLN A 214 -23.92 30.42 6.79
CA GLN A 214 -24.53 29.26 6.13
C GLN A 214 -24.25 27.96 6.89
N VAL A 215 -25.10 26.95 6.65
CA VAL A 215 -24.94 25.58 7.18
C VAL A 215 -24.62 24.64 6.02
N VAL A 216 -23.44 24.03 6.08
CA VAL A 216 -22.97 23.05 5.11
C VAL A 216 -23.23 21.66 5.68
N VAL A 217 -24.01 20.84 4.98
CA VAL A 217 -24.29 19.45 5.35
C VAL A 217 -23.54 18.53 4.40
N ALA A 218 -22.53 17.86 4.92
CA ALA A 218 -21.66 16.96 4.17
C ALA A 218 -22.04 15.48 4.40
N PHE A 219 -22.51 14.81 3.35
CA PHE A 219 -22.79 13.38 3.32
C PHE A 219 -21.57 12.65 2.74
N GLN A 220 -20.77 11.97 3.58
CA GLN A 220 -19.49 11.38 3.14
C GLN A 220 -19.65 10.25 2.13
N ASP A 221 -20.57 9.32 2.39
CA ASP A 221 -20.84 8.16 1.54
C ASP A 221 -22.31 8.15 1.14
N SER A 222 -22.65 9.02 0.19
CA SER A 222 -24.04 9.28 -0.22
C SER A 222 -24.75 8.05 -0.82
N GLU A 223 -24.00 7.09 -1.35
CA GLU A 223 -24.55 5.88 -1.99
C GLU A 223 -25.00 4.82 -0.97
N SER A 224 -24.45 4.85 0.23
CA SER A 224 -24.84 3.97 1.34
C SER A 224 -26.06 4.47 2.11
N PHE A 225 -26.54 5.69 1.84
CA PHE A 225 -27.80 6.18 2.39
C PHE A 225 -29.00 5.54 1.69
N ASP A 226 -30.07 5.37 2.47
CA ASP A 226 -31.38 5.06 1.91
C ASP A 226 -31.89 6.23 1.05
N SER A 227 -32.36 5.92 -0.16
CA SER A 227 -32.77 6.94 -1.13
C SER A 227 -34.03 7.70 -0.70
N THR A 228 -34.91 7.06 0.07
CA THR A 228 -36.13 7.71 0.58
C THR A 228 -35.77 8.72 1.67
N LEU A 229 -34.90 8.33 2.60
CA LEU A 229 -34.38 9.23 3.62
C LEU A 229 -33.67 10.46 3.02
N LEU A 230 -32.82 10.25 2.02
CA LEU A 230 -32.08 11.34 1.41
C LEU A 230 -33.01 12.31 0.66
N THR A 231 -34.04 11.78 0.00
CA THR A 231 -35.10 12.58 -0.65
C THR A 231 -35.84 13.44 0.37
N GLU A 232 -36.30 12.84 1.48
CA GLU A 232 -37.00 13.56 2.54
C GLU A 232 -36.14 14.68 3.15
N LEU A 233 -34.85 14.44 3.36
CA LEU A 233 -33.91 15.44 3.86
C LEU A 233 -33.73 16.61 2.88
N ILE A 234 -33.54 16.32 1.58
CA ILE A 234 -33.37 17.35 0.55
C ILE A 234 -34.64 18.22 0.45
N GLU A 235 -35.82 17.59 0.40
CA GLU A 235 -37.10 18.31 0.35
C GLU A 235 -37.33 19.16 1.62
N LEU A 236 -36.99 18.61 2.79
CA LEU A 236 -37.05 19.33 4.06
C LEU A 236 -36.11 20.54 4.06
N PHE A 237 -34.84 20.37 3.71
CA PHE A 237 -33.89 21.48 3.65
C PHE A 237 -34.30 22.55 2.63
N LYS A 238 -34.92 22.17 1.51
CA LYS A 238 -35.45 23.13 0.54
C LYS A 238 -36.55 24.00 1.14
N SER A 239 -37.44 23.41 1.95
CA SER A 239 -38.54 24.13 2.62
C SER A 239 -38.09 25.09 3.73
N TRP A 240 -36.84 24.95 4.20
CA TRP A 240 -36.23 25.80 5.23
C TRP A 240 -35.17 26.76 4.67
N LEU A 241 -34.93 26.76 3.36
CA LEU A 241 -33.90 27.56 2.70
C LEU A 241 -34.08 29.08 2.88
N ASP A 242 -35.32 29.52 3.12
CA ASP A 242 -35.69 30.91 3.42
C ASP A 242 -35.23 31.38 4.81
N ARG A 243 -35.06 30.43 5.74
CA ARG A 243 -34.74 30.66 7.16
C ARG A 243 -33.33 30.23 7.51
N ILE A 244 -32.83 29.19 6.87
CA ILE A 244 -31.52 28.58 7.08
C ILE A 244 -30.88 28.38 5.69
N PRO A 245 -29.80 29.11 5.38
CA PRO A 245 -29.08 28.92 4.12
C PRO A 245 -28.29 27.62 4.17
N PHE A 246 -28.92 26.54 3.69
CA PHE A 246 -28.32 25.21 3.55
C PHE A 246 -27.47 25.13 2.28
N VAL A 247 -26.34 24.43 2.39
CA VAL A 247 -25.51 23.96 1.28
C VAL A 247 -25.25 22.48 1.49
N LEU A 248 -25.39 21.65 0.46
CA LEU A 248 -25.17 20.21 0.55
C LEU A 248 -23.85 19.83 -0.11
N LEU A 249 -23.08 18.95 0.52
CA LEU A 249 -21.92 18.30 -0.09
C LEU A 249 -22.16 16.79 -0.11
N PHE A 250 -22.06 16.17 -1.28
CA PHE A 250 -22.19 14.73 -1.44
C PHE A 250 -20.86 14.13 -1.86
N GLY A 251 -20.33 13.22 -1.04
CA GLY A 251 -19.25 12.32 -1.44
C GLY A 251 -19.84 11.17 -2.24
N ILE A 252 -19.42 11.06 -3.51
CA ILE A 252 -19.86 10.03 -4.45
C ILE A 252 -18.67 9.15 -4.80
N ALA A 253 -18.83 7.84 -4.62
CA ALA A 253 -17.78 6.86 -4.88
C ALA A 253 -17.76 6.40 -6.34
N THR A 254 -18.92 6.34 -6.99
CA THR A 254 -19.07 5.90 -8.37
C THR A 254 -19.06 7.08 -9.35
N SER A 255 -20.18 7.35 -10.02
CA SER A 255 -20.35 8.45 -10.96
C SER A 255 -21.57 9.28 -10.59
N VAL A 256 -21.56 10.54 -11.00
CA VAL A 256 -22.67 11.47 -10.74
C VAL A 256 -23.96 10.99 -11.43
N GLU A 257 -23.85 10.32 -12.58
CA GLU A 257 -24.99 9.78 -13.32
C GLU A 257 -25.72 8.69 -12.51
N LEU A 258 -24.98 7.75 -11.93
CA LEU A 258 -25.56 6.68 -11.11
C LEU A 258 -26.21 7.23 -9.85
N PHE A 259 -25.59 8.24 -9.22
CA PHE A 259 -26.19 8.92 -8.09
C PHE A 259 -27.48 9.66 -8.48
N HIS A 260 -27.47 10.34 -9.63
CA HIS A 260 -28.65 11.02 -10.17
C HIS A 260 -29.79 10.06 -10.50
N GLU A 261 -29.51 8.87 -11.02
CA GLU A 261 -30.51 7.83 -11.29
C GLU A 261 -31.17 7.28 -10.00
N ARG A 262 -30.46 7.32 -8.87
CA ARG A 262 -30.99 6.88 -7.57
C ARG A 262 -31.95 7.88 -6.93
N LEU A 263 -31.87 9.15 -7.32
CA LEU A 263 -32.70 10.20 -6.75
C LEU A 263 -33.98 10.42 -7.57
N PRO A 264 -35.15 10.52 -6.92
CA PRO A 264 -36.37 10.87 -7.62
C PRO A 264 -36.29 12.31 -8.14
N ARG A 265 -37.05 12.59 -9.21
CA ARG A 265 -37.06 13.91 -9.86
C ARG A 265 -37.45 15.05 -8.91
N SER A 266 -38.23 14.78 -7.85
CA SER A 266 -38.61 15.79 -6.85
C SER A 266 -37.38 16.30 -6.08
N ALA A 267 -36.48 15.42 -5.65
CA ALA A 267 -35.24 15.78 -4.98
C ALA A 267 -34.28 16.51 -5.92
N THR A 268 -34.10 16.03 -7.15
CA THR A 268 -33.19 16.65 -8.12
C THR A 268 -33.58 18.09 -8.46
N LEU A 269 -34.88 18.38 -8.60
CA LEU A 269 -35.38 19.73 -8.86
C LEU A 269 -35.13 20.71 -7.69
N CYS A 270 -34.92 20.19 -6.48
CA CYS A 270 -34.59 21.00 -5.32
C CYS A 270 -33.11 21.40 -5.26
N MET A 271 -32.23 20.76 -6.04
CA MET A 271 -30.78 20.93 -5.95
C MET A 271 -30.20 21.68 -7.14
N GLN A 272 -29.13 22.44 -6.88
CA GLN A 272 -28.28 23.05 -7.91
C GLN A 272 -26.86 22.48 -7.78
N GLY A 273 -26.60 21.41 -8.54
CA GLY A 273 -25.35 20.65 -8.48
C GLY A 273 -24.19 21.30 -9.21
N VAL A 274 -23.01 21.30 -8.57
CA VAL A 274 -21.70 21.54 -9.19
C VAL A 274 -20.84 20.31 -8.92
N GLN A 275 -20.21 19.77 -9.95
CA GLN A 275 -19.33 18.60 -9.83
C GLN A 275 -17.89 19.04 -9.52
N PHE A 276 -17.27 18.37 -8.56
CA PHE A 276 -15.86 18.49 -8.21
C PHE A 276 -15.21 17.12 -8.37
N ASP A 277 -14.23 17.03 -9.27
CA ASP A 277 -13.49 15.80 -9.48
C ASP A 277 -12.23 15.81 -8.62
N VAL A 278 -12.11 14.81 -7.74
CA VAL A 278 -10.89 14.59 -6.96
C VAL A 278 -9.83 13.97 -7.85
N GLU A 279 -8.56 14.29 -7.58
CA GLU A 279 -7.44 13.69 -8.30
C GLU A 279 -7.45 12.15 -8.21
N GLN A 280 -7.13 11.49 -9.33
CA GLN A 280 -7.17 10.04 -9.43
C GLN A 280 -6.08 9.39 -8.57
N THR A 281 -6.46 8.44 -7.71
CA THR A 281 -5.56 7.67 -6.81
C THR A 281 -4.34 7.08 -7.52
N SER A 282 -4.49 6.66 -8.79
CA SER A 282 -3.38 6.12 -9.59
C SER A 282 -2.27 7.14 -9.82
N LYS A 283 -2.60 8.40 -10.10
CA LYS A 283 -1.62 9.48 -10.31
C LYS A 283 -0.92 9.85 -9.01
N THR A 284 -1.67 9.91 -7.91
CA THR A 284 -1.11 10.16 -6.58
C THR A 284 -0.16 9.02 -6.18
N LEU A 285 -0.49 7.77 -6.50
CA LEU A 285 0.39 6.63 -6.25
C LEU A 285 1.71 6.73 -7.01
N VAL A 286 1.66 7.02 -8.31
CA VAL A 286 2.88 7.21 -9.12
C VAL A 286 3.71 8.38 -8.57
N THR A 287 3.05 9.46 -8.13
CA THR A 287 3.73 10.60 -7.51
C THR A 287 4.40 10.23 -6.20
N ILE A 288 3.72 9.47 -5.33
CA ILE A 288 4.31 8.93 -4.09
C ILE A 288 5.49 8.02 -4.43
N PHE A 289 5.35 7.14 -5.41
CA PHE A 289 6.43 6.27 -5.82
C PHE A 289 7.67 7.07 -6.26
N GLN A 290 7.49 8.06 -7.14
CA GLN A 290 8.58 8.88 -7.65
C GLN A 290 9.24 9.75 -6.58
N LYS A 291 8.44 10.43 -5.75
CA LYS A 291 8.96 11.36 -4.74
C LYS A 291 9.46 10.68 -3.47
N VAL A 292 8.96 9.47 -3.15
CA VAL A 292 9.20 8.82 -1.85
C VAL A 292 9.98 7.52 -1.95
N ILE A 293 9.74 6.68 -2.98
CA ILE A 293 10.39 5.35 -3.12
C ILE A 293 11.59 5.41 -4.08
N ALA A 294 11.47 6.20 -5.14
CA ALA A 294 12.53 6.45 -6.11
C ALA A 294 13.34 7.72 -5.80
N SER A 295 13.20 8.27 -4.58
CA SER A 295 14.02 9.39 -4.11
C SER A 295 15.46 8.97 -3.84
N PRO A 296 16.45 9.84 -4.10
CA PRO A 296 17.84 9.55 -3.76
C PRO A 296 18.07 9.47 -2.25
N ASP A 297 17.35 10.25 -1.44
CA ASP A 297 17.64 10.47 -0.02
C ASP A 297 17.11 9.37 0.93
N ILE A 298 16.84 8.19 0.39
CA ILE A 298 16.24 7.09 1.13
C ILE A 298 17.32 6.13 1.61
N ARG A 299 17.31 5.86 2.92
CA ARG A 299 18.24 4.91 3.57
C ARG A 299 17.99 3.46 3.16
N LEU A 300 16.72 3.05 3.12
CA LEU A 300 16.30 1.70 2.78
C LEU A 300 15.53 1.68 1.45
N ARG A 301 16.05 1.00 0.44
CA ARG A 301 15.36 0.81 -0.83
C ARG A 301 14.58 -0.50 -0.84
N LEU A 302 13.43 -0.47 -1.49
CA LEU A 302 12.62 -1.68 -1.69
C LEU A 302 13.00 -2.30 -3.04
N GLY A 303 13.19 -3.62 -3.04
CA GLY A 303 13.52 -4.35 -4.26
C GLY A 303 12.35 -4.46 -5.23
N GLY A 304 12.67 -4.79 -6.49
CA GLY A 304 11.69 -4.91 -7.57
C GLY A 304 10.64 -6.00 -7.32
N GLY A 305 11.01 -7.11 -6.68
CA GLY A 305 10.10 -8.21 -6.41
C GLY A 305 9.01 -7.88 -5.38
N LEU A 306 9.35 -7.12 -4.35
CA LEU A 306 8.43 -6.63 -3.32
C LEU A 306 7.55 -5.49 -3.86
N ILE A 307 8.14 -4.53 -4.58
CA ILE A 307 7.39 -3.43 -5.21
C ILE A 307 6.41 -3.98 -6.24
N ALA A 308 6.82 -4.91 -7.10
CA ALA A 308 5.93 -5.54 -8.06
C ALA A 308 4.72 -6.17 -7.35
N ALA A 309 4.94 -6.90 -6.25
CA ALA A 309 3.87 -7.50 -5.47
C ALA A 309 2.98 -6.47 -4.74
N LEU A 310 3.51 -5.31 -4.36
CA LEU A 310 2.75 -4.20 -3.79
C LEU A 310 1.86 -3.52 -4.85
N LEU A 311 2.41 -3.27 -6.03
CA LEU A 311 1.71 -2.63 -7.15
C LEU A 311 0.64 -3.55 -7.76
N GLU A 312 0.96 -4.83 -7.99
CA GLU A 312 0.02 -5.86 -8.46
C GLU A 312 -1.19 -5.94 -7.52
N ARG A 313 -0.95 -6.03 -6.20
CA ARG A 313 -2.03 -6.04 -5.20
C ARG A 313 -2.87 -4.76 -5.23
N GLN A 314 -2.24 -3.60 -5.41
CA GLN A 314 -2.96 -2.33 -5.46
C GLN A 314 -3.81 -2.19 -6.73
N HIS A 315 -3.32 -2.72 -7.85
CA HIS A 315 -4.06 -2.70 -9.10
C HIS A 315 -5.24 -3.69 -9.10
N ASP A 316 -5.00 -4.92 -8.59
CA ASP A 316 -5.92 -6.04 -8.74
C ASP A 316 -6.91 -6.22 -7.58
N GLN A 317 -6.53 -5.83 -6.35
CA GLN A 317 -7.24 -6.23 -5.14
C GLN A 317 -7.67 -5.07 -4.24
N VAL A 318 -6.85 -4.03 -4.09
CA VAL A 318 -7.07 -2.96 -3.11
C VAL A 318 -6.83 -1.59 -3.71
N TYR A 319 -7.88 -0.75 -3.82
CA TYR A 319 -7.75 0.63 -4.32
C TYR A 319 -7.41 1.68 -3.24
N SER A 320 -7.10 1.26 -2.00
CA SER A 320 -6.83 2.17 -0.88
C SER A 320 -5.35 2.54 -0.77
N LEU A 321 -5.05 3.84 -0.85
CA LEU A 321 -3.70 4.34 -0.65
C LEU A 321 -3.18 4.12 0.78
N GLN A 322 -4.06 4.17 1.79
CA GLN A 322 -3.67 3.94 3.18
C GLN A 322 -3.17 2.50 3.39
N THR A 323 -3.76 1.52 2.70
CA THR A 323 -3.28 0.12 2.76
C THR A 323 -1.92 -0.02 2.08
N PHE A 324 -1.65 0.75 1.02
CA PHE A 324 -0.33 0.83 0.40
C PHE A 324 0.71 1.45 1.37
N ILE A 325 0.37 2.57 2.02
CA ILE A 325 1.24 3.22 3.02
C ILE A 325 1.51 2.28 4.21
N ALA A 326 0.49 1.61 4.73
CA ALA A 326 0.63 0.64 5.81
C ALA A 326 1.53 -0.54 5.39
N ALA A 327 1.46 -0.96 4.14
CA ALA A 327 2.31 -2.01 3.60
C ALA A 327 3.78 -1.57 3.44
N LEU A 328 4.02 -0.33 3.00
CA LEU A 328 5.37 0.25 3.02
C LEU A 328 5.91 0.32 4.46
N LYS A 329 5.11 0.82 5.41
CA LYS A 329 5.48 0.89 6.83
C LYS A 329 5.89 -0.47 7.37
N TYR A 330 5.11 -1.50 7.05
CA TYR A 330 5.37 -2.86 7.48
C TYR A 330 6.64 -3.44 6.83
N ALA A 331 6.92 -3.14 5.56
CA ALA A 331 8.16 -3.55 4.91
C ALA A 331 9.40 -2.95 5.60
N TYR A 332 9.36 -1.64 5.91
CA TYR A 332 10.41 -0.97 6.68
C TYR A 332 10.57 -1.59 8.06
N MET A 333 9.45 -1.80 8.76
CA MET A 333 9.45 -2.43 10.08
C MET A 333 10.10 -3.82 10.02
N CYS A 334 9.74 -4.67 9.04
CA CYS A 334 10.32 -6.01 8.90
C CYS A 334 11.83 -5.98 8.71
N HIS A 335 12.33 -5.04 7.91
CA HIS A 335 13.77 -4.89 7.67
C HIS A 335 14.52 -4.58 8.97
N PHE A 336 14.16 -3.49 9.67
CA PHE A 336 14.85 -3.08 10.90
C PHE A 336 14.60 -4.02 12.08
N TYR A 337 13.45 -4.71 12.10
CA TYR A 337 13.10 -5.66 13.15
C TYR A 337 13.93 -6.95 13.07
N ALA A 338 14.17 -7.48 11.86
CA ALA A 338 14.80 -8.79 11.66
C ALA A 338 16.28 -8.73 11.29
N ASN A 339 16.80 -7.58 10.80
CA ASN A 339 18.18 -7.46 10.35
C ASN A 339 19.07 -6.77 11.42
N PRO A 340 20.05 -7.47 12.03
CA PRO A 340 20.98 -6.85 12.98
C PRO A 340 21.92 -5.84 12.31
N LEU A 341 22.22 -6.02 11.02
CA LEU A 341 23.11 -5.13 10.27
C LEU A 341 22.45 -3.83 9.80
N SER A 342 21.14 -3.66 10.05
CA SER A 342 20.41 -2.42 9.72
C SER A 342 20.93 -1.19 10.45
N ILE A 343 21.73 -1.35 11.51
CA ILE A 343 22.46 -0.26 12.18
C ILE A 343 23.42 0.48 11.23
N LEU A 344 23.91 -0.20 10.18
CA LEU A 344 24.82 0.37 9.18
C LEU A 344 24.11 1.34 8.20
N LEU A 345 22.77 1.45 8.27
CA LEU A 345 21.99 2.42 7.48
C LEU A 345 21.95 3.83 8.09
N SER A 346 22.84 4.14 9.04
CA SER A 346 23.00 5.50 9.55
C SER A 346 23.53 6.45 8.47
N SER A 347 23.34 7.76 8.66
CA SER A 347 23.94 8.78 7.81
C SER A 347 25.46 8.59 7.73
N SER A 348 26.09 8.94 6.59
CA SER A 348 27.54 8.75 6.38
C SER A 348 28.40 9.36 7.51
N ASN A 349 27.99 10.52 8.05
CA ASN A 349 28.66 11.19 9.17
C ASN A 349 28.53 10.43 10.51
N ASP A 350 27.40 9.76 10.74
CA ASP A 350 27.11 9.01 11.97
C ASP A 350 27.72 7.61 11.93
N LEU A 351 27.95 7.07 10.72
CA LEU A 351 28.45 5.72 10.51
C LEU A 351 29.84 5.54 11.14
N GLU A 352 30.80 6.41 10.81
CA GLU A 352 32.17 6.34 11.34
C GLU A 352 32.26 6.75 12.82
N SER A 353 31.47 7.75 13.23
CA SER A 353 31.58 8.37 14.56
C SER A 353 30.82 7.60 15.66
N THR A 354 29.68 7.01 15.32
CA THR A 354 28.74 6.42 16.29
C THR A 354 28.59 4.92 16.08
N VAL A 355 28.47 4.45 14.82
CA VAL A 355 28.16 3.04 14.56
C VAL A 355 29.39 2.16 14.61
N VAL A 356 30.50 2.54 13.97
CA VAL A 356 31.76 1.77 13.97
C VAL A 356 32.22 1.39 15.39
N PRO A 357 32.22 2.30 16.39
CA PRO A 357 32.58 1.96 17.77
C PRO A 357 31.59 1.00 18.47
N MET A 358 30.34 0.93 18.01
CA MET A 358 29.29 0.07 18.58
C MET A 358 29.26 -1.33 17.97
N LEU A 359 29.98 -1.56 16.86
CA LEU A 359 30.00 -2.86 16.19
C LEU A 359 30.62 -3.94 17.08
N GLN A 360 29.85 -5.02 17.27
CA GLN A 360 30.30 -6.22 17.97
C GLN A 360 30.87 -7.25 16.96
N PRO A 361 31.75 -8.17 17.37
CA PRO A 361 32.32 -9.20 16.49
C PRO A 361 31.26 -10.03 15.75
N GLU A 362 30.11 -10.26 16.38
CA GLU A 362 28.98 -10.98 15.78
C GLU A 362 28.39 -10.24 14.57
N HIS A 363 28.51 -8.91 14.51
CA HIS A 363 28.14 -8.14 13.31
C HIS A 363 29.14 -8.36 12.18
N ALA A 364 30.44 -8.45 12.47
CA ALA A 364 31.46 -8.77 11.48
C ALA A 364 31.27 -10.19 10.92
N GLU A 365 30.96 -11.17 11.77
CA GLU A 365 30.59 -12.51 11.33
C GLU A 365 29.33 -12.48 10.46
N ALA A 366 28.29 -11.76 10.88
CA ALA A 366 27.07 -11.62 10.09
C ALA A 366 27.33 -11.00 8.70
N MET A 367 28.23 -10.00 8.60
CA MET A 367 28.65 -9.41 7.32
C MET A 367 29.35 -10.44 6.42
N ARG A 368 30.22 -11.29 6.97
CA ARG A 368 30.90 -12.37 6.22
C ARG A 368 29.94 -13.46 5.75
N MET A 369 28.82 -13.66 6.45
CA MET A 369 27.80 -14.64 6.09
C MET A 369 26.81 -14.14 5.02
N LEU A 370 26.92 -12.89 4.57
CA LEU A 370 26.05 -12.34 3.53
C LEU A 370 26.34 -12.98 2.16
N PRO A 371 25.30 -13.26 1.35
CA PRO A 371 25.45 -13.69 -0.03
C PRO A 371 26.30 -12.73 -0.87
N SER A 372 26.13 -11.41 -0.73
CA SER A 372 26.91 -10.39 -1.43
C SER A 372 28.40 -10.47 -1.11
N PHE A 373 28.78 -10.77 0.14
CA PHE A 373 30.17 -11.01 0.52
C PHE A 373 30.75 -12.20 -0.23
N LYS A 374 30.00 -13.31 -0.29
CA LYS A 374 30.43 -14.52 -1.00
C LYS A 374 30.69 -14.26 -2.49
N VAL A 375 29.77 -13.55 -3.16
CA VAL A 375 29.92 -13.20 -4.58
C VAL A 375 31.14 -12.29 -4.81
N MET A 376 31.33 -11.30 -3.92
CA MET A 376 32.50 -10.42 -3.98
C MET A 376 33.82 -11.19 -3.81
N VAL A 377 33.85 -12.16 -2.88
CA VAL A 377 35.01 -13.03 -2.68
C VAL A 377 35.28 -13.88 -3.92
N GLU A 378 34.25 -14.51 -4.50
CA GLU A 378 34.38 -15.30 -5.73
C GLU A 378 34.96 -14.46 -6.88
N HIS A 379 34.47 -13.24 -7.07
CA HIS A 379 34.96 -12.33 -8.11
C HIS A 379 36.42 -11.92 -7.90
N ARG A 380 36.81 -11.54 -6.68
CA ARG A 380 38.21 -11.19 -6.38
C ARG A 380 39.17 -12.35 -6.52
N ILE A 381 38.71 -13.60 -6.31
CA ILE A 381 39.50 -14.80 -6.59
C ILE A 381 39.76 -14.93 -8.09
N GLU A 382 38.76 -14.68 -8.94
CA GLU A 382 38.91 -14.68 -10.40
C GLU A 382 39.90 -13.60 -10.87
N GLU A 383 39.91 -12.44 -10.21
CA GLU A 383 40.83 -11.33 -10.48
C GLU A 383 42.25 -11.55 -9.93
N GLY A 384 42.44 -12.53 -9.05
CA GLY A 384 43.74 -12.92 -8.49
C GLY A 384 44.17 -12.18 -7.20
N ASP A 385 43.28 -11.44 -6.53
CA ASP A 385 43.56 -10.75 -5.27
C ASP A 385 43.41 -11.68 -4.05
N ILE A 386 44.38 -12.58 -3.85
CA ILE A 386 44.34 -13.55 -2.75
C ILE A 386 44.79 -12.93 -1.41
N SER A 387 45.68 -11.93 -1.45
CA SER A 387 46.19 -11.27 -0.24
C SER A 387 45.12 -10.41 0.43
N GLY A 388 44.44 -9.53 -0.32
CA GLY A 388 43.40 -8.67 0.24
C GLY A 388 42.20 -9.44 0.78
N LEU A 389 41.92 -10.63 0.23
CA LEU A 389 40.88 -11.52 0.74
C LEU A 389 41.21 -12.15 2.09
N LYS A 390 42.48 -12.52 2.33
CA LYS A 390 42.89 -13.05 3.64
C LYS A 390 42.75 -12.01 4.73
N ASP A 391 43.06 -10.77 4.38
CA ASP A 391 42.96 -9.60 5.23
C ASP A 391 41.47 -9.38 5.61
N LEU A 392 40.55 -9.33 4.64
CA LEU A 392 39.09 -9.23 4.88
C LEU A 392 38.45 -10.38 5.68
N ILE A 393 38.98 -11.60 5.56
CA ILE A 393 38.46 -12.76 6.29
C ILE A 393 38.94 -12.77 7.74
N ASN A 394 40.17 -12.34 8.01
CA ASN A 394 40.78 -12.46 9.33
C ASN A 394 40.73 -11.17 10.16
N SER A 395 40.61 -10.00 9.52
CA SER A 395 40.57 -8.68 10.14
C SER A 395 39.15 -8.13 10.14
N ASP A 396 38.62 -7.77 11.32
CA ASP A 396 37.32 -7.13 11.44
C ASP A 396 37.41 -5.65 11.03
N GLU A 397 38.53 -4.99 11.34
CA GLU A 397 38.73 -3.57 11.05
C GLU A 397 38.72 -3.28 9.55
N GLU A 398 39.38 -4.11 8.75
CA GLU A 398 39.44 -3.93 7.29
C GLU A 398 38.11 -4.22 6.63
N LEU A 399 37.36 -5.20 7.13
CA LEU A 399 36.01 -5.50 6.67
C LEU A 399 35.06 -4.31 6.94
N VAL A 400 35.15 -3.71 8.13
CA VAL A 400 34.35 -2.54 8.49
C VAL A 400 34.73 -1.32 7.65
N GLN A 401 36.01 -1.09 7.39
CA GLN A 401 36.44 -0.01 6.49
C GLN A 401 35.92 -0.20 5.06
N LEU A 402 35.96 -1.44 4.54
CA LEU A 402 35.37 -1.76 3.24
C LEU A 402 33.85 -1.52 3.26
N ALA A 403 33.16 -1.94 4.32
CA ALA A 403 31.71 -1.74 4.49
C ALA A 403 31.34 -0.25 4.43
N VAL A 404 32.04 0.61 5.19
CA VAL A 404 31.82 2.05 5.19
C VAL A 404 32.02 2.64 3.80
N LYS A 405 33.13 2.28 3.13
CA LYS A 405 33.43 2.75 1.77
C LYS A 405 32.34 2.34 0.78
N THR A 406 31.90 1.08 0.81
CA THR A 406 30.84 0.59 -0.09
C THR A 406 29.50 1.29 0.18
N LEU A 407 29.19 1.58 1.45
CA LEU A 407 27.98 2.32 1.81
C LEU A 407 28.04 3.80 1.40
N GLN A 408 29.22 4.41 1.26
CA GLN A 408 29.38 5.75 0.67
C GLN A 408 29.23 5.68 -0.87
N GLU A 409 29.85 4.69 -1.51
CA GLU A 409 29.77 4.50 -2.97
C GLU A 409 28.34 4.18 -3.46
N LYS A 410 27.54 3.47 -2.64
CA LYS A 410 26.16 3.10 -3.01
C LYS A 410 25.28 4.30 -3.33
N ASP A 411 25.44 5.40 -2.58
CA ASP A 411 24.53 6.55 -2.68
C ASP A 411 24.76 7.30 -3.98
N LEU A 412 26.02 7.52 -4.34
CA LEU A 412 26.41 8.08 -5.64
C LEU A 412 25.98 7.20 -6.82
N MET A 413 26.18 5.88 -6.70
CA MET A 413 25.76 4.92 -7.72
C MET A 413 24.22 4.95 -7.91
N MET A 414 23.46 4.88 -6.83
CA MET A 414 21.99 4.89 -6.90
C MET A 414 21.45 6.22 -7.42
N PHE A 415 22.03 7.34 -7.00
CA PHE A 415 21.68 8.66 -7.51
C PHE A 415 21.84 8.74 -9.04
N THR A 416 22.98 8.27 -9.55
CA THR A 416 23.27 8.23 -10.98
C THR A 416 22.31 7.30 -11.73
N ASN A 417 22.05 6.09 -11.20
CA ASN A 417 21.12 5.14 -11.80
C ASN A 417 19.69 5.68 -11.85
N LEU A 418 19.20 6.35 -10.80
CA LEU A 418 17.85 6.94 -10.78
C LEU A 418 17.71 8.06 -11.83
N ARG A 419 18.74 8.89 -12.03
CA ARG A 419 18.78 9.89 -13.11
C ARG A 419 18.76 9.26 -14.49
N ARG A 420 19.55 8.21 -14.71
CA ARG A 420 19.54 7.42 -15.96
C ARG A 420 18.16 6.80 -16.20
N LEU A 421 17.48 6.28 -15.17
CA LEU A 421 16.11 5.77 -15.30
C LEU A 421 15.10 6.87 -15.67
N ALA A 422 15.20 8.06 -15.06
CA ALA A 422 14.35 9.19 -15.40
C ALA A 422 14.56 9.66 -16.86
N ALA A 423 15.82 9.69 -17.32
CA ALA A 423 16.16 9.99 -18.71
C ALA A 423 15.66 8.90 -19.67
N LEU A 424 15.74 7.62 -19.30
CA LEU A 424 15.20 6.51 -20.08
C LEU A 424 13.67 6.56 -20.17
N HIS A 425 12.98 6.91 -19.08
CA HIS A 425 11.54 7.16 -19.09
C HIS A 425 11.18 8.32 -20.04
N ALA A 426 11.97 9.40 -20.06
CA ALA A 426 11.77 10.50 -21.01
C ALA A 426 11.90 10.03 -22.47
N VAL A 427 12.90 9.18 -22.78
CA VAL A 427 13.04 8.55 -24.10
C VAL A 427 11.80 7.73 -24.46
N LEU A 428 11.36 6.84 -23.57
CA LEU A 428 10.21 5.97 -23.83
C LEU A 428 8.93 6.78 -24.02
N SER A 429 8.69 7.80 -23.18
CA SER A 429 7.48 8.63 -23.24
C SER A 429 7.28 9.38 -24.56
N ILE A 430 8.37 9.63 -25.31
CA ILE A 430 8.33 10.25 -26.64
C ILE A 430 8.19 9.18 -27.73
N SER A 431 8.84 8.02 -27.54
CA SER A 431 8.89 6.94 -28.52
C SER A 431 7.61 6.10 -28.62
N THR A 432 6.88 5.92 -27.52
CA THR A 432 5.73 5.00 -27.44
C THR A 432 4.40 5.75 -27.39
N THR A 433 3.37 5.18 -28.05
CA THR A 433 2.00 5.74 -27.98
C THR A 433 1.37 5.58 -26.60
N ASN A 434 1.85 4.62 -25.82
CA ASN A 434 1.47 4.43 -24.42
C ASN A 434 2.67 4.83 -23.55
N PRO A 435 2.56 5.85 -22.69
CA PRO A 435 3.65 6.21 -21.78
C PRO A 435 3.89 5.03 -20.82
N THR A 436 5.14 4.55 -20.77
CA THR A 436 5.54 3.51 -19.81
C THR A 436 5.43 4.06 -18.39
N ASP A 437 4.85 3.31 -17.46
CA ASP A 437 4.75 3.74 -16.07
C ASP A 437 6.16 3.82 -15.44
N PRO A 438 6.56 4.96 -14.83
CA PRO A 438 7.79 5.07 -14.05
C PRO A 438 7.98 3.93 -13.04
N THR A 439 6.90 3.41 -12.44
CA THR A 439 6.99 2.32 -11.47
C THR A 439 7.39 1.01 -12.11
N GLU A 440 6.90 0.73 -13.33
CA GLU A 440 7.26 -0.47 -14.09
C GLU A 440 8.73 -0.44 -14.49
N LEU A 441 9.24 0.73 -14.88
CA LEU A 441 10.65 0.90 -15.23
C LEU A 441 11.57 0.63 -14.03
N TYR A 442 11.19 1.11 -12.84
CA TYR A 442 11.92 0.82 -11.61
C TYR A 442 11.93 -0.68 -11.29
N VAL A 443 10.77 -1.35 -11.40
CA VAL A 443 10.70 -2.81 -11.19
C VAL A 443 11.62 -3.55 -12.16
N LYS A 444 11.56 -3.20 -13.45
CA LYS A 444 12.40 -3.79 -14.50
C LYS A 444 13.90 -3.58 -14.26
N PHE A 445 14.29 -2.43 -13.74
CA PHE A 445 15.68 -2.16 -13.38
C PHE A 445 16.22 -3.16 -12.35
N PHE A 446 15.44 -3.48 -11.32
CA PHE A 446 15.82 -4.46 -10.30
C PHE A 446 15.68 -5.92 -10.75
N THR A 447 14.79 -6.24 -11.70
CA THR A 447 14.63 -7.63 -12.20
C THR A 447 15.64 -7.98 -13.30
N ASP A 448 15.81 -7.10 -14.28
CA ASP A 448 16.53 -7.41 -15.52
C ASP A 448 17.98 -6.90 -15.47
N LYS A 449 18.38 -6.25 -14.37
CA LYS A 449 19.69 -5.64 -14.09
C LYS A 449 20.17 -4.60 -15.11
N PHE A 450 19.47 -4.40 -16.23
CA PHE A 450 19.72 -3.42 -17.30
C PHE A 450 21.13 -3.44 -17.90
N ARG A 451 21.96 -4.42 -17.56
CA ARG A 451 23.28 -4.62 -18.13
C ARG A 451 23.12 -5.30 -19.48
N GLU A 452 23.46 -4.58 -20.55
CA GLU A 452 23.37 -5.08 -21.94
C GLU A 452 21.97 -5.59 -22.33
N SER A 453 20.92 -5.00 -21.74
CA SER A 453 19.55 -5.41 -21.97
C SER A 453 19.04 -5.02 -23.36
N ASP A 454 18.44 -5.98 -24.07
CA ASP A 454 17.73 -5.77 -25.33
C ASP A 454 16.68 -4.65 -25.21
N PHE A 455 16.07 -4.49 -24.03
CA PHE A 455 15.07 -3.45 -23.77
C PHE A 455 15.65 -2.04 -23.90
N ILE A 456 16.87 -1.81 -23.41
CA ILE A 456 17.54 -0.50 -23.52
C ILE A 456 17.93 -0.25 -24.97
N GLN A 457 18.45 -1.27 -25.65
CA GLN A 457 18.79 -1.16 -27.06
C GLN A 457 17.55 -0.88 -27.92
N ASP A 458 16.41 -1.49 -27.62
CA ASP A 458 15.13 -1.22 -28.28
C ASP A 458 14.62 0.21 -27.99
N ALA A 459 14.78 0.70 -26.77
CA ALA A 459 14.45 2.08 -26.41
C ALA A 459 15.34 3.08 -27.18
N ILE A 460 16.65 2.84 -27.25
CA ILE A 460 17.59 3.68 -28.02
C ILE A 460 17.29 3.59 -29.52
N ASN A 461 16.97 2.39 -30.03
CA ASN A 461 16.60 2.20 -31.44
C ASN A 461 15.30 2.90 -31.79
N SER A 462 14.40 3.12 -30.84
CA SER A 462 13.17 3.88 -31.04
C SER A 462 13.47 5.36 -31.32
N CYS A 463 14.51 5.94 -30.70
CA CYS A 463 15.00 7.29 -30.98
C CYS A 463 15.39 7.51 -32.46
N LYS A 464 15.76 6.44 -33.18
CA LYS A 464 16.15 6.54 -34.61
C LYS A 464 15.02 7.06 -35.50
N ARG A 465 13.78 6.97 -35.01
CA ARG A 465 12.56 7.40 -35.72
C ARG A 465 12.12 8.82 -35.36
N TYR A 466 12.90 9.56 -34.56
CA TYR A 466 12.50 10.87 -34.09
C TYR A 466 12.44 11.95 -35.18
N VAL A 467 11.49 12.85 -34.99
CA VAL A 467 11.34 14.11 -35.72
C VAL A 467 12.18 15.19 -35.01
N PRO A 468 12.70 16.22 -35.71
CA PRO A 468 13.52 17.27 -35.07
C PRO A 468 12.90 17.89 -33.80
N ALA A 469 11.58 18.12 -33.78
CA ALA A 469 10.88 18.66 -32.61
C ALA A 469 10.90 17.72 -31.38
N GLU A 470 10.91 16.41 -31.61
CA GLU A 470 10.98 15.38 -30.56
C GLU A 470 12.39 15.33 -29.96
N VAL A 471 13.43 15.50 -30.77
CA VAL A 471 14.82 15.59 -30.30
C VAL A 471 15.00 16.80 -29.36
N ILE A 472 14.51 17.97 -29.78
CA ILE A 472 14.56 19.19 -28.95
C ILE A 472 13.77 19.00 -27.65
N THR A 473 12.61 18.36 -27.74
CA THR A 473 11.77 18.08 -26.55
C THR A 473 12.45 17.12 -25.60
N LEU A 474 13.09 16.05 -26.10
CA LEU A 474 13.84 15.08 -25.31
C LEU A 474 14.98 15.78 -24.55
N VAL A 475 15.83 16.52 -25.25
CA VAL A 475 16.98 17.20 -24.63
C VAL A 475 16.53 18.22 -23.60
N ARG A 476 15.45 18.95 -23.86
CA ARG A 476 14.86 19.87 -22.87
C ARG A 476 14.35 19.13 -21.62
N ILE A 477 13.73 17.97 -21.77
CA ILE A 477 13.26 17.16 -20.63
C ILE A 477 14.45 16.62 -19.85
N ILE A 478 15.45 16.03 -20.51
CA ILE A 478 16.67 15.52 -19.87
C ILE A 478 17.43 16.65 -19.16
N GLY A 479 17.57 17.81 -19.79
CA GLY A 479 18.19 19.00 -19.19
C GLY A 479 17.46 19.45 -17.93
N LYS A 480 16.12 19.42 -17.91
CA LYS A 480 15.34 19.70 -16.69
C LYS A 480 15.51 18.65 -15.60
N ILE A 481 15.64 17.37 -15.96
CA ILE A 481 15.87 16.28 -15.00
C ILE A 481 17.22 16.46 -14.32
N LEU A 482 18.26 16.77 -15.10
CA LEU A 482 19.62 16.96 -14.59
C LEU A 482 19.79 18.30 -13.84
N ALA A 483 19.01 19.33 -14.17
CA ALA A 483 19.03 20.63 -13.48
C ALA A 483 18.23 20.66 -12.16
N ARG A 484 17.32 19.71 -11.91
CA ARG A 484 16.28 19.78 -10.85
C ARG A 484 16.76 19.59 -9.40
N SER A 485 18.06 19.56 -9.13
CA SER A 485 18.60 19.20 -7.79
C SER A 485 19.50 20.26 -7.15
N SER A 486 19.40 21.54 -7.54
CA SER A 486 20.16 22.62 -6.88
C SER A 486 19.64 23.02 -5.48
N ASP A 487 18.54 22.43 -5.00
CA ASP A 487 17.98 22.70 -3.66
C ASP A 487 18.39 21.69 -2.57
N ILE A 488 19.16 20.65 -2.90
CA ILE A 488 19.76 19.74 -1.91
C ILE A 488 21.18 20.24 -1.64
N GLY A 489 21.46 20.53 -0.37
CA GLY A 489 22.60 21.32 0.09
C GLY A 489 23.95 21.04 -0.59
N GLU A 490 24.71 22.13 -0.74
CA GLU A 490 26.08 22.21 -1.22
C GLU A 490 27.01 21.18 -0.56
N THR A 491 27.15 19.98 -1.10
CA THR A 491 28.38 19.17 -1.17
C THR A 491 28.04 17.79 -1.72
N GLU A 492 28.17 17.61 -3.04
CA GLU A 492 28.80 16.45 -3.66
C GLU A 492 28.75 16.64 -5.18
N SER A 493 29.91 16.51 -5.80
CA SER A 493 30.25 16.94 -7.15
C SER A 493 29.32 16.40 -8.23
N TYR A 494 28.85 17.30 -9.11
CA TYR A 494 28.47 16.95 -10.48
C TYR A 494 29.53 16.01 -11.07
N SER A 495 29.12 14.84 -11.57
CA SER A 495 30.05 13.98 -12.27
C SER A 495 30.44 14.68 -13.58
N ALA A 496 31.73 14.86 -13.86
CA ALA A 496 32.20 15.47 -15.12
C ALA A 496 31.59 14.79 -16.36
N SER A 497 31.23 13.51 -16.24
CA SER A 497 30.53 12.74 -17.28
C SER A 497 29.10 13.23 -17.59
N GLU A 498 28.38 13.80 -16.63
CA GLU A 498 27.02 14.32 -16.87
C GLU A 498 27.06 15.69 -17.56
N ASP A 499 28.04 16.52 -17.25
CA ASP A 499 28.25 17.81 -17.93
C ASP A 499 28.69 17.58 -19.38
N GLU A 500 29.63 16.66 -19.63
CA GLU A 500 30.02 16.24 -20.98
C GLU A 500 28.82 15.68 -21.78
N PHE A 501 27.94 14.92 -21.12
CA PHE A 501 26.71 14.41 -21.73
C PHE A 501 25.73 15.54 -22.09
N LEU A 502 25.51 16.50 -21.20
CA LEU A 502 24.65 17.66 -21.43
C LEU A 502 25.19 18.56 -22.54
N GLU A 503 26.49 18.83 -22.55
CA GLU A 503 27.16 19.58 -23.61
C GLU A 503 26.96 18.87 -24.97
N ALA A 504 27.21 17.56 -25.03
CA ALA A 504 27.01 16.77 -26.24
C ALA A 504 25.55 16.79 -26.73
N LEU A 505 24.57 16.80 -25.82
CA LEU A 505 23.14 16.92 -26.18
C LEU A 505 22.78 18.33 -26.65
N SER A 506 23.29 19.39 -26.01
CA SER A 506 23.08 20.78 -26.43
C SER A 506 23.64 21.02 -27.83
N ASP A 507 24.83 20.49 -28.09
CA ASP A 507 25.50 20.51 -29.39
C ASP A 507 24.66 19.87 -30.51
N LEU A 508 23.88 18.83 -30.18
CA LEU A 508 22.98 18.17 -31.12
C LEU A 508 21.72 19.01 -31.34
N VAL A 509 21.19 19.67 -30.31
CA VAL A 509 20.06 20.60 -30.43
C VAL A 509 20.41 21.76 -31.35
N ASP A 510 21.55 22.41 -31.16
CA ASP A 510 21.97 23.53 -32.01
C ASP A 510 22.08 23.12 -33.48
N LYS A 511 22.63 21.92 -33.74
CA LYS A 511 22.68 21.32 -35.09
C LYS A 511 21.29 21.03 -35.65
N THR A 512 20.35 20.51 -34.84
CA THR A 512 18.96 20.29 -35.30
C THR A 512 18.24 21.59 -35.63
N VAL A 513 18.41 22.63 -34.82
CA VAL A 513 17.77 23.94 -35.02
C VAL A 513 18.33 24.63 -36.27
N ALA A 514 19.64 24.54 -36.51
CA ALA A 514 20.25 25.03 -37.74
C ALA A 514 19.67 24.32 -38.98
N LEU A 515 19.61 22.97 -38.96
CA LEU A 515 19.02 22.19 -40.05
C LEU A 515 17.54 22.51 -40.27
N MET A 516 16.77 22.76 -39.20
CA MET A 516 15.35 23.14 -39.32
C MET A 516 15.19 24.49 -40.04
N LYS A 517 16.02 25.49 -39.71
CA LYS A 517 16.01 26.79 -40.40
C LYS A 517 16.35 26.65 -41.89
N GLU A 518 17.36 25.85 -42.21
CA GLU A 518 17.72 25.57 -43.60
C GLU A 518 16.58 24.84 -44.34
N ALA A 519 15.92 23.88 -43.70
CA ALA A 519 14.82 23.12 -44.31
C ALA A 519 13.54 23.96 -44.55
N GLU A 520 13.28 24.97 -43.71
CA GLU A 520 12.19 25.94 -43.90
C GLU A 520 12.39 26.77 -45.17
N GLU A 521 13.64 27.09 -45.54
CA GLU A 521 13.96 27.81 -46.78
C GLU A 521 13.64 26.98 -48.05
N PHE A 522 13.68 25.64 -47.95
CA PHE A 522 13.41 24.71 -49.06
C PHE A 522 12.00 24.09 -49.04
N GLY A 523 11.17 24.38 -48.02
CA GLY A 523 9.78 23.96 -47.92
C GLY A 523 9.55 22.45 -47.81
N LYS A 524 10.53 21.67 -47.31
CA LYS A 524 10.43 20.21 -47.12
C LYS A 524 10.69 19.81 -45.67
N PRO A 525 9.89 18.91 -45.08
CA PRO A 525 10.15 18.42 -43.72
C PRO A 525 11.36 17.49 -43.69
N LEU A 526 12.32 17.76 -42.79
CA LEU A 526 13.47 16.89 -42.50
C LEU A 526 13.02 15.51 -42.04
N ARG A 527 13.61 14.45 -42.60
CA ARG A 527 13.31 13.07 -42.21
C ARG A 527 14.59 12.25 -42.08
N SER A 528 14.67 11.45 -41.02
CA SER A 528 15.76 10.47 -40.89
C SER A 528 15.57 9.34 -41.91
N ARG A 529 16.68 8.70 -42.31
CA ARG A 529 16.68 7.50 -43.16
C ARG A 529 15.75 6.40 -42.63
N TYR A 530 15.69 6.23 -41.31
CA TYR A 530 14.89 5.21 -40.63
C TYR A 530 13.39 5.47 -40.72
N THR A 531 12.98 6.74 -40.68
CA THR A 531 11.57 7.15 -40.84
C THR A 531 11.06 6.81 -42.24
N MET A 532 11.89 7.00 -43.27
CA MET A 532 11.54 6.68 -44.66
C MET A 532 11.41 5.17 -44.94
N GLN A 533 12.21 4.33 -44.27
CA GLN A 533 12.16 2.88 -44.45
C GLN A 533 10.89 2.23 -43.87
N SER A 534 10.26 2.84 -42.86
CA SER A 534 9.04 2.32 -42.24
C SER A 534 7.74 2.61 -43.02
N GLN A 535 7.69 3.73 -43.77
CA GLN A 535 6.50 4.17 -44.52
C GLN A 535 6.38 3.59 -45.94
N THR A 536 7.33 2.79 -46.41
CA THR A 536 7.45 2.37 -47.83
C THR A 536 6.81 1.02 -48.17
N LEU A 537 5.72 0.63 -47.49
CA LEU A 537 4.86 -0.47 -47.96
C LEU A 537 3.65 0.12 -48.70
N ARG A 538 3.74 0.22 -50.03
CA ARG A 538 2.56 0.46 -50.88
C ARG A 538 2.07 -0.87 -51.43
N THR A 539 0.83 -1.24 -51.13
CA THR A 539 0.14 -2.34 -51.83
C THR A 539 -0.37 -1.81 -53.17
N THR A 540 0.31 -2.13 -54.26
CA THR A 540 -0.27 -1.95 -55.60
C THR A 540 -0.92 -3.26 -56.03
N VAL A 541 -2.23 -3.23 -56.28
CA VAL A 541 -2.95 -4.35 -56.90
C VAL A 541 -2.78 -4.23 -58.41
N VAL A 542 -1.97 -5.11 -58.99
CA VAL A 542 -1.86 -5.25 -60.45
C VAL A 542 -2.25 -6.68 -60.78
N ALA A 543 -3.31 -6.85 -61.59
CA ALA A 543 -3.81 -8.15 -62.04
C ALA A 543 -4.01 -9.19 -60.90
N GLN A 544 -4.83 -8.85 -59.89
CA GLN A 544 -5.21 -9.73 -58.77
C GLN A 544 -4.06 -10.28 -57.88
N LYS A 545 -2.81 -9.84 -58.06
CA LYS A 545 -1.71 -10.12 -57.14
C LYS A 545 -1.20 -8.83 -56.50
N VAL A 546 -1.09 -8.83 -55.18
CA VAL A 546 -0.49 -7.74 -54.40
C VAL A 546 1.03 -7.89 -54.51
N GLN A 547 1.69 -6.93 -55.16
CA GLN A 547 3.16 -6.84 -55.15
C GLN A 547 3.60 -5.70 -54.24
N LEU A 548 4.44 -6.03 -53.26
CA LEU A 548 5.09 -5.09 -52.35
C LEU A 548 6.45 -4.72 -52.97
N SER A 549 6.62 -3.47 -53.38
CA SER A 549 7.91 -2.97 -53.88
C SER A 549 8.50 -1.94 -52.91
N LYS A 550 9.75 -2.17 -52.48
CA LYS A 550 10.55 -1.21 -51.70
C LYS A 550 11.20 -0.22 -52.68
N ARG A 551 11.07 1.08 -52.44
CA ARG A 551 11.87 2.11 -53.15
C ARG A 551 13.11 2.42 -52.31
N ASP A 552 14.30 2.33 -52.92
CA ASP A 552 15.50 2.99 -52.43
C ASP A 552 15.46 4.46 -52.87
N SER A 553 14.93 5.34 -52.01
CA SER A 553 14.96 6.79 -52.26
C SER A 553 16.34 7.37 -51.91
N VAL A 554 16.96 8.07 -52.87
CA VAL A 554 18.18 8.86 -52.67
C VAL A 554 17.92 9.92 -51.59
N LEU A 555 18.65 9.85 -50.47
CA LEU A 555 18.59 10.81 -49.37
C LEU A 555 19.02 12.21 -49.85
N SER A 556 18.30 13.27 -49.46
CA SER A 556 18.80 14.64 -49.66
C SER A 556 19.98 14.90 -48.72
N LYS A 557 20.78 15.94 -48.99
CA LYS A 557 21.96 16.27 -48.18
C LYS A 557 21.57 16.62 -46.74
N GLU A 558 20.43 17.29 -46.59
CA GLU A 558 19.84 17.74 -45.33
C GLU A 558 19.31 16.54 -44.52
N ASP A 559 18.63 15.59 -45.17
CA ASP A 559 18.17 14.34 -44.54
C ASP A 559 19.33 13.44 -44.10
N ALA A 560 20.44 13.43 -44.87
CA ALA A 560 21.66 12.72 -44.48
C ALA A 560 22.36 13.38 -43.28
N ALA A 561 22.40 14.71 -43.23
CA ALA A 561 22.91 15.46 -42.09
C ALA A 561 22.07 15.22 -40.83
N PHE A 562 20.74 15.23 -40.95
CA PHE A 562 19.84 14.90 -39.84
C PHE A 562 19.98 13.44 -39.38
N THR A 563 20.16 12.50 -40.32
CA THR A 563 20.44 11.10 -39.96
C THR A 563 21.74 10.97 -39.14
N SER A 564 22.79 11.73 -39.48
CA SER A 564 24.02 11.76 -38.69
C SER A 564 23.80 12.32 -37.27
N VAL A 565 22.91 13.31 -37.09
CA VAL A 565 22.54 13.82 -35.77
C VAL A 565 21.85 12.74 -34.94
N ILE A 566 20.92 12.00 -35.54
CA ILE A 566 20.21 10.90 -34.89
C ILE A 566 21.14 9.74 -34.53
N ASP A 567 22.07 9.36 -35.41
CA ASP A 567 23.05 8.30 -35.11
C ASP A 567 24.01 8.74 -33.98
N LYS A 568 24.41 10.01 -33.95
CA LYS A 568 25.19 10.58 -32.84
C LYS A 568 24.39 10.58 -31.54
N LEU A 569 23.11 10.99 -31.57
CA LEU A 569 22.21 10.95 -30.42
C LEU A 569 22.10 9.53 -29.85
N ALA A 570 21.85 8.54 -30.70
CA ALA A 570 21.74 7.14 -30.28
C ALA A 570 23.05 6.65 -29.61
N LYS A 571 24.21 7.02 -30.17
CA LYS A 571 25.52 6.68 -29.60
C LYS A 571 25.77 7.36 -28.26
N THR A 572 25.41 8.64 -28.12
CA THR A 572 25.54 9.38 -26.85
C THR A 572 24.63 8.78 -25.78
N LEU A 573 23.40 8.40 -26.13
CA LEU A 573 22.47 7.70 -25.22
C LEU A 573 23.00 6.30 -24.82
N GLU A 574 23.57 5.54 -25.75
CA GLU A 574 24.17 4.23 -25.46
C GLU A 574 25.36 4.32 -24.49
N GLN A 575 26.16 5.38 -24.59
CA GLN A 575 27.25 5.63 -23.65
C GLN A 575 26.74 6.02 -22.25
N TYR A 576 25.64 6.78 -22.18
CA TYR A 576 25.07 7.27 -20.94
C TYR A 576 24.24 6.20 -20.19
N PHE A 577 23.46 5.38 -20.91
CA PHE A 577 22.62 4.31 -20.34
C PHE A 577 23.40 3.05 -19.98
N LYS A 578 24.57 3.22 -19.36
CA LYS A 578 25.30 2.13 -18.70
C LYS A 578 24.83 2.06 -17.26
N PHE A 579 24.02 1.07 -16.93
CA PHE A 579 23.51 0.88 -15.57
C PHE A 579 24.44 -0.02 -14.76
N ASP A 580 24.76 0.42 -13.55
CA ASP A 580 25.47 -0.38 -12.56
C ASP A 580 24.45 -1.19 -11.76
N SER A 581 24.69 -2.48 -11.53
CA SER A 581 23.71 -3.31 -10.82
C SER A 581 23.83 -3.12 -9.30
N PRO A 582 22.76 -2.66 -8.62
CA PRO A 582 22.74 -2.57 -7.15
C PRO A 582 22.99 -3.91 -6.46
N GLN A 583 22.62 -5.00 -7.13
CA GLN A 583 22.71 -6.36 -6.60
C GLN A 583 24.13 -6.93 -6.64
N ASP A 584 25.06 -6.29 -7.35
CA ASP A 584 26.44 -6.78 -7.45
C ASP A 584 27.34 -6.12 -6.39
N LEU A 585 26.85 -5.08 -5.68
CA LEU A 585 27.57 -4.44 -4.57
C LEU A 585 27.57 -5.31 -3.31
N PHE A 586 28.70 -5.28 -2.60
CA PHE A 586 28.78 -5.79 -1.23
C PHE A 586 27.79 -5.05 -0.31
N LEU A 587 27.14 -5.77 0.61
CA LEU A 587 26.13 -5.23 1.54
C LEU A 587 24.81 -4.78 0.92
N ASN A 588 24.51 -5.20 -0.32
CA ASN A 588 23.23 -4.88 -0.96
C ASN A 588 22.00 -5.29 -0.11
N GLU A 589 22.09 -6.36 0.69
CA GLU A 589 21.00 -6.88 1.52
C GLU A 589 20.67 -5.97 2.71
N ILE A 590 21.61 -5.10 3.09
CA ILE A 590 21.43 -4.14 4.17
C ILE A 590 20.56 -2.98 3.71
N TRP A 591 20.75 -2.47 2.49
CA TRP A 591 20.04 -1.28 2.01
C TRP A 591 18.99 -1.58 0.93
N ILE A 592 18.88 -2.82 0.45
CA ILE A 592 17.82 -3.29 -0.44
C ILE A 592 16.99 -4.37 0.29
N PHE A 593 15.70 -4.11 0.47
CA PHE A 593 14.77 -5.08 1.04
C PHE A 593 13.82 -5.61 -0.03
N ASP A 594 13.97 -6.89 -0.39
CA ASP A 594 13.14 -7.56 -1.41
C ASP A 594 12.42 -8.82 -0.90
N SER A 595 12.33 -9.00 0.43
CA SER A 595 11.70 -10.20 0.98
C SER A 595 10.17 -10.16 0.83
N LYS A 596 9.60 -11.22 0.24
CA LYS A 596 8.15 -11.39 0.11
C LYS A 596 7.48 -11.94 1.39
N SER A 597 8.24 -12.59 2.27
CA SER A 597 7.77 -13.02 3.59
C SER A 597 8.43 -12.15 4.67
N PRO A 598 7.68 -11.67 5.69
CA PRO A 598 6.29 -12.03 6.03
C PRO A 598 5.20 -11.18 5.33
N TYR A 599 5.58 -10.25 4.43
CA TYR A 599 4.65 -9.34 3.76
C TYR A 599 3.40 -10.02 3.16
N ARG A 600 3.58 -11.10 2.39
CA ARG A 600 2.46 -11.81 1.75
C ARG A 600 1.51 -12.43 2.78
N GLU A 601 2.02 -12.86 3.93
CA GLU A 601 1.24 -13.53 4.97
C GLU A 601 0.35 -12.54 5.72
N VAL A 602 0.83 -11.30 5.90
CA VAL A 602 0.09 -10.24 6.60
C VAL A 602 -0.93 -9.55 5.70
N PHE A 603 -0.56 -9.15 4.49
CA PHE A 603 -1.44 -8.34 3.65
C PHE A 603 -2.21 -9.11 2.57
N THR A 604 -1.76 -10.30 2.21
CA THR A 604 -2.52 -11.20 1.33
C THR A 604 -2.75 -12.54 2.02
N PRO A 605 -3.35 -12.56 3.23
CA PRO A 605 -3.53 -13.77 3.99
C PRO A 605 -4.43 -14.74 3.21
N ARG A 606 -4.02 -16.00 3.13
CA ARG A 606 -4.80 -17.07 2.49
C ARG A 606 -5.26 -18.07 3.56
N PRO A 607 -6.14 -17.68 4.51
CA PRO A 607 -6.51 -18.52 5.64
C PRO A 607 -7.18 -19.82 5.17
N ARG A 608 -8.02 -19.75 4.13
CA ARG A 608 -8.63 -20.93 3.53
C ARG A 608 -7.58 -21.91 2.99
N HIS A 609 -6.61 -21.45 2.21
CA HIS A 609 -5.53 -22.28 1.69
C HIS A 609 -4.72 -22.92 2.83
N ALA A 610 -4.40 -22.16 3.88
CA ALA A 610 -3.67 -22.67 5.04
C ALA A 610 -4.46 -23.77 5.77
N ILE A 611 -5.77 -23.57 6.01
CA ILE A 611 -6.63 -24.58 6.63
C ILE A 611 -6.74 -25.83 5.74
N GLU A 612 -7.00 -25.66 4.45
CA GLU A 612 -7.12 -26.78 3.51
C GLU A 612 -5.80 -27.56 3.40
N ARG A 613 -4.65 -26.88 3.40
CA ARG A 613 -3.33 -27.53 3.39
C ARG A 613 -3.05 -28.25 4.71
N ALA A 614 -3.33 -27.62 5.85
CA ALA A 614 -3.14 -28.23 7.17
C ALA A 614 -3.98 -29.50 7.35
N LEU A 615 -5.21 -29.53 6.83
CA LEU A 615 -6.08 -30.70 6.88
C LEU A 615 -5.74 -31.75 5.80
N SER A 616 -5.23 -31.32 4.63
CA SER A 616 -4.84 -32.26 3.56
C SER A 616 -3.49 -32.93 3.84
N VAL A 617 -2.52 -32.17 4.35
CA VAL A 617 -1.13 -32.61 4.61
C VAL A 617 -0.67 -32.06 5.97
N PRO A 618 -1.10 -32.68 7.09
CA PRO A 618 -0.73 -32.21 8.43
C PRO A 618 0.78 -32.21 8.72
N HIS A 619 1.53 -33.07 8.02
CA HIS A 619 2.98 -33.18 8.14
C HIS A 619 3.72 -31.86 7.91
N ASP A 620 3.25 -31.04 6.97
CA ASP A 620 3.90 -29.77 6.63
C ASP A 620 3.98 -28.81 7.83
N TYR A 621 3.07 -28.95 8.81
CA TYR A 621 3.00 -28.10 10.00
C TYR A 621 3.52 -28.81 11.26
N LEU A 622 3.28 -30.13 11.39
CA LEU A 622 3.66 -30.88 12.59
C LEU A 622 5.08 -31.45 12.54
N GLY A 623 5.68 -31.58 11.35
CA GLY A 623 7.04 -32.13 11.18
C GLY A 623 7.21 -33.56 11.69
N CYS A 624 6.11 -34.29 11.89
CA CYS A 624 6.12 -35.62 12.52
C CYS A 624 6.43 -36.74 11.52
N THR A 625 7.19 -37.74 11.92
CA THR A 625 7.55 -38.87 11.06
C THR A 625 6.35 -39.74 10.66
N CYS A 626 5.31 -39.81 11.50
CA CYS A 626 4.14 -40.68 11.30
C CYS A 626 3.14 -40.16 10.25
N CYS A 627 3.06 -38.84 10.02
CA CYS A 627 2.14 -38.26 9.03
C CYS A 627 2.81 -37.98 7.68
N LYS A 628 4.06 -38.41 7.48
CA LYS A 628 4.77 -38.20 6.23
C LYS A 628 3.94 -38.79 5.09
N PRO A 629 3.68 -38.04 4.00
CA PRO A 629 2.93 -38.58 2.87
C PRO A 629 3.74 -39.69 2.23
N SER A 630 3.47 -40.94 2.61
CA SER A 630 3.84 -42.09 1.80
C SER A 630 3.12 -41.98 0.46
N SER A 631 3.74 -42.48 -0.61
CA SER A 631 3.13 -42.54 -1.95
C SER A 631 1.85 -43.36 -2.02
N GLU A 632 1.43 -43.99 -0.92
CA GLU A 632 0.19 -44.75 -0.78
C GLU A 632 -0.46 -44.44 0.58
N GLY A 633 -1.67 -43.86 0.54
CA GLY A 633 -2.68 -44.02 1.59
C GLY A 633 -2.75 -43.01 2.73
N LEU A 634 -3.97 -42.90 3.28
CA LEU A 634 -4.31 -42.24 4.54
C LEU A 634 -3.69 -43.07 5.70
N SER A 635 -2.91 -42.44 6.59
CA SER A 635 -2.35 -43.11 7.76
C SER A 635 -3.26 -42.97 8.98
N SER A 636 -3.43 -44.05 9.76
CA SER A 636 -4.17 -44.08 11.04
C SER A 636 -3.59 -43.11 12.08
N SER A 637 -2.31 -42.76 11.93
CA SER A 637 -1.58 -41.88 12.84
C SER A 637 -1.83 -40.39 12.61
N GLN A 638 -2.63 -40.02 11.58
CA GLN A 638 -2.98 -38.63 11.31
C GLN A 638 -4.01 -38.09 12.32
N PRO A 639 -4.09 -36.77 12.54
CA PRO A 639 -5.16 -36.18 13.35
C PRO A 639 -6.55 -36.54 12.81
N ALA A 640 -7.48 -36.88 13.70
CA ALA A 640 -8.85 -37.31 13.35
C ALA A 640 -9.57 -36.33 12.41
N THR A 641 -9.41 -35.02 12.63
CA THR A 641 -10.00 -33.97 11.79
C THR A 641 -9.43 -33.95 10.37
N ALA A 642 -8.15 -34.30 10.19
CA ALA A 642 -7.51 -34.41 8.88
C ALA A 642 -7.99 -35.66 8.11
N ILE A 643 -8.07 -36.81 8.80
CA ILE A 643 -8.62 -38.05 8.22
C ILE A 643 -10.05 -37.82 7.74
N LEU A 644 -10.90 -37.23 8.59
CA LEU A 644 -12.29 -36.94 8.23
C LEU A 644 -12.39 -35.95 7.07
N TYR A 645 -11.49 -34.95 7.02
CA TYR A 645 -11.44 -33.99 5.92
C TYR A 645 -11.03 -34.65 4.59
N GLN A 646 -10.05 -35.56 4.58
CA GLN A 646 -9.64 -36.26 3.37
C GLN A 646 -10.76 -37.18 2.85
N LEU A 647 -11.47 -37.89 3.73
CA LEU A 647 -12.69 -38.63 3.36
C LEU A 647 -13.79 -37.70 2.83
N TYR A 648 -13.98 -36.55 3.48
CA TYR A 648 -14.90 -35.52 3.02
C TYR A 648 -14.59 -35.05 1.59
N LEU A 649 -13.32 -34.99 1.19
CA LEU A 649 -12.93 -34.61 -0.18
C LEU A 649 -13.40 -35.63 -1.23
N GLU A 650 -13.38 -36.91 -0.91
CA GLU A 650 -13.81 -38.00 -1.79
C GLU A 650 -15.33 -38.10 -1.92
N THR A 651 -16.07 -37.54 -0.95
CA THR A 651 -17.54 -37.55 -0.95
C THR A 651 -18.17 -36.47 -1.85
N GLY A 652 -19.37 -36.78 -2.35
CA GLY A 652 -20.19 -35.87 -3.15
C GLY A 652 -20.87 -34.74 -2.34
N GLY A 653 -21.78 -33.99 -2.98
CA GLY A 653 -22.44 -32.83 -2.36
C GLY A 653 -23.37 -33.14 -1.17
N LEU A 654 -23.85 -34.37 -1.08
CA LEU A 654 -24.61 -34.91 0.06
C LEU A 654 -23.89 -36.15 0.58
N ILE A 655 -23.60 -36.16 1.87
CA ILE A 655 -22.77 -37.18 2.52
C ILE A 655 -23.65 -37.95 3.49
N ASN A 656 -23.75 -39.26 3.32
CA ASN A 656 -24.40 -40.13 4.31
C ASN A 656 -23.50 -40.24 5.55
N VAL A 657 -24.03 -39.91 6.72
CA VAL A 657 -23.26 -39.90 7.97
C VAL A 657 -22.76 -41.30 8.34
N PHE A 658 -23.55 -42.34 8.06
CA PHE A 658 -23.18 -43.72 8.38
C PHE A 658 -22.02 -44.23 7.53
N ASP A 659 -22.03 -43.93 6.23
CA ASP A 659 -20.96 -44.32 5.31
C ASP A 659 -19.66 -43.58 5.66
N LEU A 660 -19.76 -42.30 6.01
CA LEU A 660 -18.62 -41.49 6.43
C LEU A 660 -18.01 -41.99 7.75
N TRP A 661 -18.86 -42.37 8.72
CA TRP A 661 -18.42 -43.01 9.97
C TRP A 661 -17.73 -44.34 9.71
N SER A 662 -18.31 -45.20 8.87
CA SER A 662 -17.76 -46.52 8.57
C SER A 662 -16.38 -46.42 7.91
N ALA A 663 -16.22 -45.49 6.97
CA ALA A 663 -14.94 -45.19 6.34
C ALA A 663 -13.91 -44.64 7.35
N PHE A 664 -14.32 -43.72 8.22
CA PHE A 664 -13.48 -43.17 9.27
C PHE A 664 -13.00 -44.25 10.25
N HIS A 665 -13.91 -45.11 10.71
CA HIS A 665 -13.61 -46.21 11.63
C HIS A 665 -12.59 -47.19 11.03
N THR A 666 -12.69 -47.47 9.73
CA THR A 666 -11.77 -48.38 9.02
C THR A 666 -10.34 -47.85 9.02
N ILE A 667 -10.16 -46.54 8.91
CA ILE A 667 -8.83 -45.90 8.84
C ILE A 667 -8.28 -45.61 10.25
N ALA A 668 -9.09 -44.99 11.10
CA ALA A 668 -8.66 -44.56 12.44
C ALA A 668 -8.59 -45.70 13.46
N GLY A 669 -9.28 -46.82 13.19
CA GLY A 669 -9.27 -48.04 14.00
C GLY A 669 -8.17 -49.05 13.66
N ALA A 670 -7.43 -48.85 12.55
CA ALA A 670 -6.41 -49.78 12.05
C ALA A 670 -5.01 -49.63 12.70
N ASP A 671 -4.94 -49.15 13.95
CA ASP A 671 -3.66 -48.84 14.63
C ASP A 671 -3.01 -50.10 15.25
N ASP A 672 -1.74 -50.36 14.91
CA ASP A 672 -0.74 -51.22 15.57
C ASP A 672 -1.22 -52.37 16.48
N GLY A 673 -2.09 -53.25 15.99
CA GLY A 673 -2.33 -54.58 16.59
C GLY A 673 -3.24 -54.66 17.81
N GLU A 674 -3.83 -53.54 18.27
CA GLU A 674 -4.92 -53.53 19.26
C GLU A 674 -6.12 -52.76 18.68
N GLU A 675 -7.28 -53.42 18.55
CA GLU A 675 -8.52 -52.76 18.13
C GLU A 675 -8.83 -51.61 19.12
N ARG A 676 -8.74 -50.36 18.66
CA ARG A 676 -9.21 -49.21 19.44
C ARG A 676 -10.70 -49.39 19.76
N ASP A 677 -11.08 -49.12 21.00
CA ASP A 677 -12.47 -49.13 21.45
C ASP A 677 -13.36 -48.29 20.50
N GLU A 678 -14.40 -48.92 19.94
CA GLU A 678 -15.37 -48.32 19.01
C GLU A 678 -15.92 -46.99 19.57
N ARG A 679 -16.13 -46.93 20.88
CA ARG A 679 -16.58 -45.73 21.59
C ARG A 679 -15.57 -44.59 21.52
N GLY A 680 -14.28 -44.90 21.62
CA GLY A 680 -13.19 -43.93 21.48
C GLY A 680 -13.11 -43.37 20.07
N CYS A 681 -13.19 -44.24 19.06
CA CYS A 681 -13.25 -43.83 17.65
C CYS A 681 -14.49 -42.97 17.36
N LEU A 682 -15.64 -43.31 17.93
CA LEU A 682 -16.88 -42.55 17.74
C LEU A 682 -16.80 -41.15 18.37
N MET A 683 -16.16 -41.02 19.53
CA MET A 683 -15.88 -39.73 20.15
C MET A 683 -14.98 -38.86 19.26
N LEU A 684 -13.90 -39.44 18.71
CA LEU A 684 -13.01 -38.73 17.79
C LEU A 684 -13.72 -38.30 16.51
N PHE A 685 -14.61 -39.14 15.97
CA PHE A 685 -15.43 -38.81 14.81
C PHE A 685 -16.36 -37.63 15.08
N TYR A 686 -17.10 -37.65 16.21
CA TYR A 686 -17.98 -36.53 16.56
C TYR A 686 -17.21 -35.23 16.81
N LYS A 687 -16.02 -35.32 17.43
CA LYS A 687 -15.14 -34.15 17.61
C LYS A 687 -14.67 -33.61 16.26
N ALA A 688 -14.15 -34.46 15.38
CA ALA A 688 -13.71 -34.08 14.04
C ALA A 688 -14.87 -33.48 13.22
N LEU A 689 -16.07 -34.04 13.34
CA LEU A 689 -17.28 -33.52 12.68
C LEU A 689 -17.69 -32.15 13.23
N ALA A 690 -17.57 -31.93 14.54
CA ALA A 690 -17.79 -30.64 15.18
C ALA A 690 -16.76 -29.60 14.71
N ASP A 691 -15.49 -29.97 14.59
CA ASP A 691 -14.44 -29.10 14.04
C ASP A 691 -14.75 -28.72 12.59
N LEU A 692 -15.11 -29.67 11.72
CA LEU A 692 -15.47 -29.37 10.32
C LEU A 692 -16.73 -28.49 10.22
N ARG A 693 -17.66 -28.64 11.16
CA ARG A 693 -18.85 -27.76 11.24
C ARG A 693 -18.47 -26.35 11.70
N LEU A 694 -17.57 -26.22 12.68
CA LEU A 694 -17.05 -24.93 13.15
C LEU A 694 -16.30 -24.19 12.03
N LEU A 695 -15.53 -24.93 11.23
CA LEU A 695 -14.84 -24.42 10.03
C LEU A 695 -15.77 -24.12 8.85
N GLY A 696 -17.08 -24.37 8.99
CA GLY A 696 -18.08 -24.06 7.97
C GLY A 696 -18.06 -25.00 6.75
N MET A 697 -17.42 -26.17 6.84
CA MET A 697 -17.29 -27.11 5.73
C MET A 697 -18.52 -28.01 5.56
N VAL A 698 -19.19 -28.34 6.67
CA VAL A 698 -20.38 -29.21 6.69
C VAL A 698 -21.55 -28.56 7.42
N LYS A 699 -22.77 -28.83 6.94
CA LYS A 699 -24.01 -28.44 7.62
C LYS A 699 -25.03 -29.57 7.54
N ASN A 700 -25.88 -29.69 8.55
CA ASN A 700 -26.97 -30.68 8.53
C ASN A 700 -27.89 -30.43 7.33
N SER A 701 -28.14 -31.47 6.54
CA SER A 701 -29.06 -31.38 5.41
C SER A 701 -30.50 -31.30 5.93
N LYS A 702 -31.27 -30.32 5.42
CA LYS A 702 -32.73 -30.30 5.60
C LYS A 702 -33.47 -31.16 4.56
N LYS A 703 -32.77 -31.62 3.52
CA LYS A 703 -33.37 -32.34 2.36
C LYS A 703 -33.47 -33.85 2.59
N LYS A 704 -32.55 -34.43 3.35
CA LYS A 704 -32.52 -35.87 3.69
C LYS A 704 -32.08 -36.03 5.14
N THR A 705 -32.78 -36.91 5.86
CA THR A 705 -32.40 -37.34 7.22
C THR A 705 -31.07 -38.08 7.16
N ASP A 706 -30.25 -37.94 8.21
CA ASP A 706 -28.94 -38.61 8.36
C ASP A 706 -27.91 -38.27 7.28
N HIS A 707 -28.08 -37.13 6.61
CA HIS A 707 -27.14 -36.62 5.61
C HIS A 707 -26.56 -35.26 6.02
N LEU A 708 -25.28 -35.08 5.70
CA LEU A 708 -24.58 -33.79 5.76
C LEU A 708 -24.55 -33.17 4.36
N ALA A 709 -24.71 -31.86 4.30
CA ALA A 709 -24.52 -31.07 3.10
C ALA A 709 -23.10 -30.48 3.11
N LYS A 710 -22.40 -30.67 1.99
CA LYS A 710 -21.07 -30.12 1.71
C LYS A 710 -21.19 -28.63 1.35
N LEU A 711 -20.51 -27.75 2.08
CA LEU A 711 -20.57 -26.29 1.87
C LEU A 711 -19.34 -25.75 1.12
N SER A 712 -18.16 -26.33 1.34
CA SER A 712 -16.90 -25.91 0.70
C SER A 712 -16.34 -26.99 -0.24
N TRP A 713 -15.97 -26.62 -1.45
CA TRP A 713 -15.33 -27.52 -2.43
C TRP A 713 -13.82 -27.26 -2.49
N LYS A 714 -13.02 -28.29 -2.77
CA LYS A 714 -11.58 -28.12 -3.00
C LYS A 714 -11.33 -27.33 -4.29
N GLY A 715 -10.38 -26.40 -4.27
CA GLY A 715 -9.75 -25.84 -5.47
C GLY A 715 -10.40 -24.62 -6.12
N LEU A 716 -10.72 -23.58 -5.34
CA LEU A 716 -10.87 -22.21 -5.85
C LEU A 716 -9.62 -21.40 -5.54
#